data_AF-A0A9W8DDA5-F1
#
_entry.id   AF-A0A9W8DDA5-F1
#
_cell.length_a   1.000
_cell.length_b   1.000
_cell.length_c   1.000
_cell.angle_alpha   90.00
_cell.angle_beta   90.00
_cell.angle_gamma   90.00
#
_symmetry.space_group_name_H-M   'P 1'
#
loop_
_entity.id
_entity.type
_entity.pdbx_description
1 polymer ?
#
loop_
_entity_poly.entity_id
_entity_poly.type
_entity_poly.pdbx_seq_one_letter_code
_entity_poly.pdbx_strand_id
1 'polypeptide(L)'
;MALPQKPCHICDKPAAKYNCPKCGISYCTLGCYRDPRHQGCTESFYKHQVEEAVQAQRVDEDTKKEMQQIVQQYEDQIDQDQMKAAALSEGSDDMSSVNSDNEEISLAERLQGIDLSGNMDANTLSTVWKCLSQTEQNDFIHLVNGQDVEPLVTPWHPWWIAPSALIIMPQDSSEASPIPAVLDIDFNNKYMSTDSITSVNWGSLTRKEQASFEQLLLQLNEHADVAPASKKVVGKTISEFAGREVTSWKSTDYLYKKEPCPLPSQARGLFTCTEDGEVRIAARGYNKFFNINEVPKTNWSWIDDNTHGPYEMTVKEDGCLILASGLDGGNTLLVTSKHAIVVPHAQMGRQWMEQHLSKSGKTVVEFATFLYERNATAVFELCDDAFEEHILEYPERTRGLYLHGINRNSVELDTWPSTEVAKVAEYFGFNVVKRFEFNSALEGRELADSVRKDEMLEGRIIEGFVMRCKLNGTDEPYMFKIKYDIPYLMFREWRVVTDCILSKKSYRTSYPMTKNYAAWVKQQVRTNPADFTSFRNQKGHFVVRKRFFEFYKQYGASEEEFYDQISQISGGTKVLLMPVASIGCGKTTISVALSRLFGFGHIQSDNTIGKKNARGLFQEAVLDEFGGTTFVIADRSNHIAYQRKSLTSAIQTELVNCQIVALCWAHDKSKMQSILDKNVERVIARGEAHQVFTPNSSPEFRRIMNGHIRAFAPLDLESESDKLINEVIELDSLADSAENLQVAVEALCKMFPDTLKLPSESEVNEALEYALAFEPEVQVVVDSKADKK
;
A
#
# COMPACT_ATOMS: atom_id res chain seq x y z
N MET A 1 36.37 10.97 26.36
CA MET A 1 37.40 10.04 25.82
C MET A 1 36.68 9.00 24.97
N ALA A 2 36.95 8.95 23.67
CA ALA A 2 36.32 7.99 22.76
C ALA A 2 36.93 6.59 22.97
N LEU A 3 36.07 5.58 23.16
CA LEU A 3 36.49 4.17 23.20
C LEU A 3 37.10 3.79 21.83
N PRO A 4 38.22 3.04 21.80
CA PRO A 4 38.84 2.61 20.55
C PRO A 4 37.86 1.72 19.76
N GLN A 5 37.60 2.09 18.51
CA GLN A 5 36.72 1.30 17.64
C GLN A 5 37.38 -0.04 17.30
N LYS A 6 36.67 -1.13 17.58
CA LYS A 6 37.12 -2.48 17.21
C LYS A 6 36.98 -2.67 15.69
N PRO A 7 37.98 -3.24 15.00
CA PRO A 7 37.87 -3.54 13.59
C PRO A 7 36.87 -4.68 13.35
N CYS A 8 36.26 -4.70 12.17
CA CYS A 8 35.42 -5.80 11.72
C CYS A 8 36.32 -7.01 11.43
N HIS A 9 36.15 -8.11 12.15
CA HIS A 9 36.94 -9.33 11.98
C HIS A 9 36.53 -10.18 10.76
N ILE A 10 35.80 -9.57 9.83
CA ILE A 10 35.36 -10.18 8.57
C ILE A 10 35.93 -9.38 7.41
N CYS A 11 35.66 -8.08 7.30
CA CYS A 11 36.17 -7.26 6.19
C CYS A 11 37.31 -6.31 6.56
N ASP A 12 37.89 -6.46 7.75
CA ASP A 12 39.00 -5.68 8.34
C ASP A 12 38.79 -4.15 8.36
N LYS A 13 37.56 -3.68 8.17
CA LYS A 13 37.22 -2.27 8.28
C LYS A 13 37.37 -1.79 9.73
N PRO A 14 37.93 -0.59 9.97
CA PRO A 14 38.26 -0.12 11.32
C PRO A 14 37.06 0.14 12.24
N ALA A 15 35.83 0.12 11.71
CA ALA A 15 34.60 0.41 12.44
C ALA A 15 33.61 -0.77 12.41
N ALA A 16 33.77 -1.74 13.31
CA ALA A 16 32.70 -2.71 13.59
C ALA A 16 31.53 -2.02 14.29
N LYS A 17 30.31 -2.31 13.84
CA LYS A 17 29.07 -1.71 14.36
C LYS A 17 28.31 -2.66 15.28
N TYR A 18 28.57 -3.96 15.17
CA TYR A 18 27.78 -5.01 15.79
C TYR A 18 28.68 -6.13 16.30
N ASN A 19 28.21 -6.89 17.29
CA ASN A 19 28.86 -8.12 17.77
C ASN A 19 27.86 -9.27 17.67
N CYS A 20 28.30 -10.45 17.23
CA CYS A 20 27.46 -11.64 17.25
C CYS A 20 27.25 -12.10 18.71
N PRO A 21 26.01 -12.29 19.19
CA PRO A 21 25.76 -12.70 20.56
C PRO A 21 26.15 -14.16 20.85
N LYS A 22 26.29 -15.01 19.81
CA LYS A 22 26.70 -16.41 19.95
C LYS A 22 28.22 -16.59 20.05
N CYS A 23 28.99 -15.94 19.19
CA CYS A 23 30.45 -16.14 19.12
C CYS A 23 31.28 -14.90 19.46
N GLY A 24 30.64 -13.75 19.69
CA GLY A 24 31.31 -12.50 20.08
C GLY A 24 32.04 -11.77 18.94
N ILE A 25 32.00 -12.26 17.70
CA ILE A 25 32.74 -11.65 16.59
C ILE A 25 32.18 -10.27 16.24
N SER A 26 33.08 -9.30 16.08
CA SER A 26 32.74 -7.92 15.69
C SER A 26 32.62 -7.78 14.16
N TYR A 27 31.50 -7.23 13.68
CA TYR A 27 31.21 -7.07 12.25
C TYR A 27 30.57 -5.70 11.92
N CYS A 28 30.67 -5.25 10.66
CA CYS A 28 30.26 -3.89 10.25
C CYS A 28 28.91 -3.81 9.51
N THR A 29 28.49 -4.87 8.83
CA THR A 29 27.25 -4.91 8.01
C THR A 29 26.62 -6.30 8.02
N LEU A 30 25.35 -6.40 7.59
CA LEU A 30 24.68 -7.68 7.39
C LEU A 30 25.41 -8.57 6.38
N GLY A 31 26.09 -7.99 5.39
CA GLY A 31 26.96 -8.74 4.47
C GLY A 31 28.09 -9.45 5.19
N CYS A 32 28.74 -8.78 6.16
CA CYS A 32 29.76 -9.41 7.00
C CYS A 32 29.18 -10.41 8.01
N TYR A 33 27.93 -10.24 8.43
CA TYR A 33 27.25 -11.21 9.29
C TYR A 33 26.95 -12.53 8.57
N ARG A 34 26.58 -12.43 7.28
CA ARG A 34 26.26 -13.57 6.39
C ARG A 34 27.46 -14.09 5.61
N ASP A 35 28.66 -13.61 5.92
CA ASP A 35 29.89 -14.03 5.27
C ASP A 35 30.19 -15.51 5.61
N PRO A 36 30.75 -16.31 4.69
CA PRO A 36 31.11 -17.70 4.94
C PRO A 36 31.97 -17.91 6.20
N ARG A 37 32.79 -16.91 6.55
CA ARG A 37 33.62 -16.93 7.78
C ARG A 37 32.82 -16.86 9.08
N HIS A 38 31.53 -16.53 9.02
CA HIS A 38 30.59 -16.51 10.15
C HIS A 38 29.37 -17.42 9.92
N GLN A 39 29.48 -18.40 9.02
CA GLN A 39 28.37 -19.26 8.60
C GLN A 39 27.81 -20.13 9.76
N GLY A 40 28.67 -20.69 10.62
CA GLY A 40 28.22 -21.59 11.70
C GLY A 40 27.24 -20.97 12.71
N CYS A 41 27.39 -19.68 13.03
CA CYS A 41 26.43 -18.98 13.90
C CYS A 41 25.18 -18.52 13.15
N THR A 42 25.34 -18.22 11.86
CA THR A 42 24.28 -17.75 10.97
C THR A 42 23.30 -18.88 10.64
N GLU A 43 23.81 -20.05 10.25
CA GLU A 43 23.00 -21.25 10.01
C GLU A 43 22.36 -21.77 11.29
N SER A 44 23.09 -21.82 12.41
CA SER A 44 22.52 -22.23 13.71
C SER A 44 21.39 -21.31 14.17
N PHE A 45 21.42 -20.02 13.81
CA PHE A 45 20.34 -19.08 14.09
C PHE A 45 19.13 -19.34 13.18
N TYR A 46 19.32 -19.49 11.87
CA TYR A 46 18.22 -19.78 10.95
C TYR A 46 17.61 -21.15 11.20
N LYS A 47 18.42 -22.18 11.45
CA LYS A 47 17.95 -23.53 11.80
C LYS A 47 17.09 -23.51 13.06
N HIS A 48 17.50 -22.79 14.10
CA HIS A 48 16.70 -22.70 15.33
C HIS A 48 15.36 -21.99 15.09
N GLN A 49 15.34 -20.93 14.27
CA GLN A 49 14.11 -20.23 13.89
C GLN A 49 13.17 -21.11 13.05
N VAL A 50 13.72 -21.95 12.16
CA VAL A 50 12.95 -22.91 11.38
C VAL A 50 12.44 -24.06 12.26
N GLU A 51 13.25 -24.58 13.17
CA GLU A 51 12.86 -25.64 14.12
C GLU A 51 11.75 -25.17 15.08
N GLU A 52 11.79 -23.94 15.57
CA GLU A 52 10.69 -23.34 16.35
C GLU A 52 9.41 -23.18 15.53
N ALA A 53 9.52 -22.73 14.28
CA ALA A 53 8.38 -22.59 13.37
C ALA A 53 7.74 -23.95 13.03
N VAL A 54 8.56 -25.00 12.89
CA VAL A 54 8.11 -26.37 12.59
C VAL A 54 7.52 -27.06 13.83
N GLN A 55 8.10 -26.89 15.02
CA GLN A 55 7.52 -27.46 16.25
C GLN A 55 6.17 -26.85 16.64
N ALA A 56 5.89 -25.61 16.20
CA ALA A 56 4.62 -24.93 16.40
C ALA A 56 3.46 -25.50 15.54
N GLN A 57 3.73 -26.37 14.57
CA GLN A 57 2.73 -26.99 13.71
C GLN A 57 2.80 -28.52 13.84
N ARG A 58 1.79 -29.14 14.48
CA ARG A 58 1.60 -30.59 14.40
C ARG A 58 1.06 -30.92 13.01
N VAL A 59 1.95 -31.38 12.15
CA VAL A 59 1.67 -31.85 10.79
C VAL A 59 1.90 -33.37 10.75
N ASP A 60 1.07 -34.10 9.99
CA ASP A 60 1.14 -35.56 9.88
C ASP A 60 2.42 -36.05 9.17
N GLU A 61 2.77 -37.32 9.36
CA GLU A 61 4.04 -37.92 8.86
C GLU A 61 4.11 -38.06 7.33
N ASP A 62 2.99 -38.05 6.60
CA ASP A 62 2.98 -38.09 5.13
C ASP A 62 3.28 -36.71 4.55
N THR A 63 2.69 -35.65 5.12
CA THR A 63 3.00 -34.25 4.76
C THR A 63 4.45 -33.89 5.14
N LYS A 64 5.00 -34.48 6.21
CA LYS A 64 6.41 -34.34 6.59
C LYS A 64 7.37 -34.97 5.57
N LYS A 65 6.98 -36.08 4.93
CA LYS A 65 7.77 -36.69 3.83
C LYS A 65 7.75 -35.83 2.57
N GLU A 66 6.61 -35.25 2.21
CA GLU A 66 6.52 -34.30 1.08
C GLU A 66 7.34 -33.04 1.35
N MET A 67 7.24 -32.45 2.54
CA MET A 67 8.06 -31.30 2.90
C MET A 67 9.56 -31.63 2.94
N GLN A 68 9.96 -32.83 3.39
CA GLN A 68 11.36 -33.27 3.34
C GLN A 68 11.86 -33.44 1.89
N GLN A 69 11.03 -33.90 0.96
CA GLN A 69 11.38 -33.98 -0.46
C GLN A 69 11.51 -32.58 -1.10
N ILE A 70 10.65 -31.64 -0.72
CA ILE A 70 10.70 -30.24 -1.21
C ILE A 70 11.94 -29.53 -0.66
N VAL A 71 12.31 -29.76 0.60
CA VAL A 71 13.54 -29.19 1.19
C VAL A 71 14.79 -29.77 0.54
N GLN A 72 14.82 -31.09 0.28
CA GLN A 72 15.94 -31.73 -0.44
C GLN A 72 16.09 -31.18 -1.86
N GLN A 73 14.97 -30.94 -2.57
CA GLN A 73 14.97 -30.31 -3.90
C GLN A 73 15.44 -28.85 -3.87
N TYR A 74 15.16 -28.11 -2.79
CA TYR A 74 15.63 -26.75 -2.61
C TYR A 74 17.12 -26.67 -2.21
N GLU A 75 17.62 -27.61 -1.41
CA GLU A 75 19.06 -27.73 -1.09
C GLU A 75 19.88 -28.06 -2.34
N ASP A 76 19.39 -28.98 -3.19
CA ASP A 76 20.03 -29.33 -4.47
C ASP A 76 20.03 -28.15 -5.47
N GLN A 77 19.03 -27.26 -5.42
CA GLN A 77 18.97 -26.02 -6.23
C GLN A 77 19.94 -24.95 -5.74
N ILE A 78 20.12 -24.80 -4.42
CA ILE A 78 21.04 -23.81 -3.83
C ILE A 78 22.50 -24.17 -4.15
N ASP A 79 22.86 -25.46 -4.10
CA ASP A 79 24.20 -25.93 -4.49
C ASP A 79 24.49 -25.70 -5.99
N GLN A 80 23.48 -25.87 -6.87
CA GLN A 80 23.61 -25.58 -8.30
C GLN A 80 23.77 -24.08 -8.61
N ASP A 81 23.09 -23.21 -7.87
CA ASP A 81 23.18 -21.75 -8.06
C ASP A 81 24.49 -21.17 -7.49
N GLN A 82 25.03 -21.73 -6.41
CA GLN A 82 26.37 -21.37 -5.91
C GLN A 82 27.48 -21.83 -6.86
N MET A 83 27.36 -23.00 -7.50
CA MET A 83 28.31 -23.44 -8.54
C MET A 83 28.24 -22.57 -9.81
N LYS A 84 27.06 -22.06 -10.20
CA LYS A 84 26.91 -21.12 -11.33
C LYS A 84 27.51 -19.74 -11.07
N ALA A 85 27.42 -19.23 -9.85
CA ALA A 85 27.97 -17.92 -9.50
C ALA A 85 29.51 -17.90 -9.47
N ALA A 86 30.14 -19.01 -9.05
CA ALA A 86 31.60 -19.16 -9.06
C ALA A 86 32.19 -19.33 -10.48
N ALA A 87 31.42 -19.87 -11.43
CA ALA A 87 31.85 -20.04 -12.83
C ALA A 87 31.83 -18.73 -13.66
N LEU A 88 31.20 -17.67 -13.15
CA LEU A 88 31.06 -16.37 -13.84
C LEU A 88 32.12 -15.33 -13.43
N SER A 89 33.05 -15.64 -12.53
CA SER A 89 34.07 -14.69 -12.04
C SER A 89 35.47 -14.86 -12.63
N GLU A 90 35.71 -15.82 -13.53
CA GLU A 90 37.01 -15.97 -14.20
C GLU A 90 36.85 -16.01 -15.72
N GLY A 91 36.91 -14.83 -16.36
CA GLY A 91 36.96 -14.76 -17.82
C GLY A 91 36.77 -13.37 -18.42
N SER A 92 37.91 -12.75 -18.79
CA SER A 92 38.11 -11.63 -19.71
C SER A 92 37.98 -10.18 -19.21
N ASP A 93 39.14 -9.63 -18.86
CA ASP A 93 39.54 -8.27 -19.24
C ASP A 93 39.37 -8.07 -20.76
N ASP A 94 38.69 -7.01 -21.20
CA ASP A 94 39.30 -5.87 -21.93
C ASP A 94 38.25 -4.94 -22.58
N MET A 95 38.39 -3.65 -22.24
CA MET A 95 38.04 -2.40 -22.96
C MET A 95 36.71 -2.22 -23.74
N SER A 96 35.84 -1.37 -23.17
CA SER A 96 35.62 -0.02 -23.72
C SER A 96 34.78 0.86 -22.77
N SER A 97 35.46 1.81 -22.10
CA SER A 97 34.89 3.09 -21.70
C SER A 97 34.65 3.92 -22.98
N VAL A 98 33.63 4.78 -23.13
CA VAL A 98 33.37 6.04 -22.43
C VAL A 98 31.94 6.53 -22.79
N ASN A 99 31.35 7.27 -21.84
CA ASN A 99 30.10 8.07 -21.83
C ASN A 99 28.82 7.43 -21.25
N SER A 100 28.93 7.16 -19.95
CA SER A 100 28.01 7.65 -18.91
C SER A 100 27.69 9.15 -19.08
N ASP A 101 26.59 9.56 -18.45
CA ASP A 101 26.12 10.92 -18.18
C ASP A 101 24.94 11.37 -19.05
N ASN A 102 23.78 10.80 -18.75
CA ASN A 102 22.53 11.54 -18.52
C ASN A 102 21.47 10.57 -17.96
N GLU A 103 21.67 10.14 -16.72
CA GLU A 103 20.53 9.78 -15.88
C GLU A 103 19.83 11.10 -15.53
N GLU A 104 18.73 11.41 -16.23
CA GLU A 104 17.84 12.47 -15.74
C GLU A 104 17.33 12.06 -14.36
N ILE A 105 17.89 12.71 -13.35
CA ILE A 105 17.42 12.69 -11.97
C ILE A 105 15.89 12.90 -11.99
N SER A 106 15.15 12.01 -11.32
CA SER A 106 13.69 12.03 -11.35
C SER A 106 13.14 13.37 -10.84
N LEU A 107 11.97 13.83 -11.31
CA LEU A 107 11.35 15.06 -10.79
C LEU A 107 11.17 15.00 -9.27
N ALA A 108 10.94 13.81 -8.71
CA ALA A 108 10.86 13.57 -7.27
C ALA A 108 12.19 13.84 -6.54
N GLU A 109 13.32 13.54 -7.16
CA GLU A 109 14.65 13.87 -6.63
C GLU A 109 15.00 15.35 -6.87
N ARG A 110 14.56 15.96 -7.99
CA ARG A 110 14.76 17.41 -8.26
C ARG A 110 13.92 18.31 -7.34
N LEU A 111 12.76 17.83 -6.89
CA LEU A 111 11.90 18.51 -5.91
C LEU A 111 12.20 18.08 -4.47
N GLN A 112 13.21 17.21 -4.26
CA GLN A 112 13.56 16.71 -2.94
C GLN A 112 14.03 17.86 -2.05
N GLY A 113 13.23 18.18 -1.03
CA GLY A 113 13.50 19.27 -0.09
C GLY A 113 12.73 20.57 -0.35
N ILE A 114 11.88 20.62 -1.39
CA ILE A 114 10.95 21.74 -1.62
C ILE A 114 9.59 21.40 -0.96
N ASP A 115 9.12 22.28 -0.09
CA ASP A 115 7.84 22.10 0.62
C ASP A 115 6.67 22.60 -0.25
N LEU A 116 5.82 21.67 -0.69
CA LEU A 116 4.65 21.94 -1.53
C LEU A 116 3.34 21.98 -0.72
N SER A 117 3.40 21.91 0.61
CA SER A 117 2.24 21.62 1.46
C SER A 117 1.56 22.85 2.12
N GLY A 118 1.92 24.07 1.74
CA GLY A 118 1.36 25.32 2.29
C GLY A 118 1.09 26.43 1.25
N ASN A 119 0.58 27.58 1.69
CA ASN A 119 0.38 28.77 0.85
C ASN A 119 1.70 29.19 0.21
N MET A 120 1.85 28.93 -1.09
CA MET A 120 3.09 29.12 -1.84
C MET A 120 3.35 30.62 -2.05
N ASP A 121 4.50 31.11 -1.59
CA ASP A 121 4.97 32.46 -1.92
C ASP A 121 5.63 32.51 -3.31
N ALA A 122 5.78 33.72 -3.86
CA ALA A 122 6.33 33.92 -5.21
C ALA A 122 7.77 33.36 -5.36
N ASN A 123 8.54 33.29 -4.27
CA ASN A 123 9.88 32.74 -4.27
C ASN A 123 9.88 31.21 -4.35
N THR A 124 8.98 30.54 -3.62
CA THR A 124 8.79 29.09 -3.68
C THR A 124 8.30 28.68 -5.07
N LEU A 125 7.35 29.43 -5.64
CA LEU A 125 6.89 29.23 -7.01
C LEU A 125 8.02 29.40 -8.02
N SER A 126 8.89 30.41 -7.85
CA SER A 126 10.06 30.60 -8.73
C SER A 126 11.09 29.47 -8.59
N THR A 127 11.20 28.88 -7.41
CA THR A 127 12.15 27.81 -7.11
C THR A 127 11.64 26.49 -7.69
N VAL A 128 10.35 26.19 -7.50
CA VAL A 128 9.66 25.07 -8.15
C VAL A 128 9.76 25.21 -9.67
N TRP A 129 9.53 26.41 -10.21
CA TRP A 129 9.63 26.71 -11.64
C TRP A 129 11.03 26.39 -12.19
N LYS A 130 12.09 26.80 -11.49
CA LYS A 130 13.49 26.51 -11.88
C LYS A 130 13.88 25.04 -11.76
N CYS A 131 13.16 24.25 -10.96
CA CYS A 131 13.38 22.80 -10.85
C CYS A 131 12.72 22.02 -11.99
N LEU A 132 11.80 22.63 -12.74
CA LEU A 132 11.21 22.06 -13.95
C LEU A 132 12.17 22.19 -15.14
N SER A 133 12.17 21.20 -16.03
CA SER A 133 12.93 21.26 -17.27
C SER A 133 12.31 22.28 -18.23
N GLN A 134 13.07 22.68 -19.25
CA GLN A 134 12.58 23.65 -20.23
C GLN A 134 11.32 23.14 -20.96
N THR A 135 11.21 21.82 -21.17
CA THR A 135 10.04 21.17 -21.76
C THR A 135 8.83 21.21 -20.81
N GLU A 136 9.01 20.89 -19.53
CA GLU A 136 7.95 20.92 -18.51
C GLU A 136 7.40 22.35 -18.27
N GLN A 137 8.27 23.36 -18.35
CA GLN A 137 7.86 24.78 -18.29
C GLN A 137 7.02 25.18 -19.52
N ASN A 138 7.42 24.73 -20.72
CA ASN A 138 6.71 25.04 -21.95
C ASN A 138 5.33 24.36 -22.01
N ASP A 139 5.21 23.12 -21.52
CA ASP A 139 3.94 22.39 -21.43
C ASP A 139 2.97 23.06 -20.45
N PHE A 140 3.47 23.54 -19.31
CA PHE A 140 2.66 24.29 -18.34
C PHE A 140 2.18 25.64 -18.91
N ILE A 141 3.04 26.38 -19.62
CA ILE A 141 2.66 27.64 -20.28
C ILE A 141 1.60 27.39 -21.36
N HIS A 142 1.73 26.30 -22.12
CA HIS A 142 0.72 25.91 -23.12
C HIS A 142 -0.64 25.57 -22.48
N LEU A 143 -0.65 24.87 -21.34
CA LEU A 143 -1.85 24.50 -20.60
C LEU A 143 -2.59 25.73 -20.04
N VAL A 144 -1.88 26.70 -19.47
CA VAL A 144 -2.47 27.92 -18.89
C VAL A 144 -2.98 28.87 -19.99
N ASN A 145 -2.24 29.01 -21.10
CA ASN A 145 -2.65 29.88 -22.21
C ASN A 145 -3.79 29.29 -23.05
N GLY A 146 -4.00 27.97 -22.99
CA GLY A 146 -5.10 27.27 -23.67
C GLY A 146 -6.48 27.44 -23.03
N GLN A 147 -6.59 28.15 -21.90
CA GLN A 147 -7.83 28.37 -21.12
C GLN A 147 -8.58 27.10 -20.65
N ASP A 148 -7.93 25.93 -20.60
CA ASP A 148 -8.56 24.66 -20.21
C ASP A 148 -8.05 24.17 -18.85
N VAL A 149 -8.27 24.98 -17.80
CA VAL A 149 -7.83 24.73 -16.41
C VAL A 149 -8.94 24.17 -15.51
N GLU A 150 -10.15 24.04 -16.06
CA GLU A 150 -11.38 23.63 -15.37
C GLU A 150 -11.32 22.23 -14.71
N PRO A 151 -10.60 21.23 -15.24
CA PRO A 151 -10.46 19.92 -14.58
C PRO A 151 -9.57 19.92 -13.33
N LEU A 152 -8.74 20.95 -13.15
CA LEU A 152 -7.73 21.02 -12.07
C LEU A 152 -8.22 21.80 -10.83
N VAL A 153 -9.38 22.46 -10.92
CA VAL A 153 -9.98 23.21 -9.82
C VAL A 153 -11.43 22.78 -9.68
N THR A 154 -11.79 22.16 -8.55
CA THR A 154 -13.17 21.72 -8.30
C THR A 154 -14.05 22.95 -7.99
N PRO A 155 -15.15 23.19 -8.72
CA PRO A 155 -16.05 24.29 -8.38
C PRO A 155 -16.75 24.01 -7.05
N TRP A 156 -16.73 24.99 -6.15
CA TRP A 156 -17.37 24.91 -4.83
C TRP A 156 -18.89 25.07 -4.96
N HIS A 157 -19.64 24.11 -4.40
CA HIS A 157 -21.11 24.10 -4.41
C HIS A 157 -21.65 24.21 -2.97
N PRO A 158 -22.46 25.24 -2.64
CA PRO A 158 -23.06 25.39 -1.32
C PRO A 158 -24.13 24.33 -1.02
N TRP A 159 -24.09 23.76 0.19
CA TRP A 159 -24.89 22.61 0.60
C TRP A 159 -26.41 22.88 0.72
N TRP A 160 -26.85 24.13 0.75
CA TRP A 160 -28.27 24.50 0.87
C TRP A 160 -29.03 24.56 -0.47
N ILE A 161 -28.39 24.18 -1.58
CA ILE A 161 -29.00 24.19 -2.93
C ILE A 161 -29.60 22.80 -3.31
N ALA A 162 -29.41 21.76 -2.49
CA ALA A 162 -29.98 20.44 -2.74
C ALA A 162 -31.47 20.37 -2.32
N PRO A 163 -32.39 19.88 -3.18
CA PRO A 163 -33.80 19.72 -2.81
C PRO A 163 -33.95 18.65 -1.72
N SER A 164 -34.57 19.02 -0.61
CA SER A 164 -34.80 18.17 0.55
C SER A 164 -35.72 16.99 0.20
N ALA A 165 -35.23 15.76 0.37
CA ALA A 165 -36.08 14.57 0.31
C ALA A 165 -37.01 14.56 1.54
N LEU A 166 -38.30 14.33 1.29
CA LEU A 166 -39.40 14.34 2.26
C LEU A 166 -39.13 13.39 3.43
N ILE A 167 -39.17 13.94 4.65
CA ILE A 167 -39.20 13.21 5.91
C ILE A 167 -40.57 12.55 6.04
N ILE A 168 -40.62 11.23 6.00
CA ILE A 168 -41.80 10.45 6.43
C ILE A 168 -41.59 10.10 7.90
N MET A 169 -42.39 10.69 8.79
CA MET A 169 -42.42 10.34 10.20
C MET A 169 -43.23 9.04 10.38
N PRO A 170 -42.68 7.97 10.99
CA PRO A 170 -43.48 6.83 11.42
C PRO A 170 -44.34 7.22 12.63
N GLN A 171 -45.61 6.85 12.58
CA GLN A 171 -46.56 7.04 13.66
C GLN A 171 -46.28 6.11 14.85
N ASP A 172 -46.55 6.63 16.04
CA ASP A 172 -46.46 5.97 17.34
C ASP A 172 -47.14 4.59 17.38
N SER A 173 -46.37 3.57 17.77
CA SER A 173 -46.93 2.35 18.35
C SER A 173 -46.34 2.17 19.75
N SER A 174 -47.19 2.46 20.72
CA SER A 174 -46.97 2.29 22.15
C SER A 174 -46.84 0.83 22.54
N GLU A 175 -45.69 0.42 23.08
CA GLU A 175 -45.60 -0.65 24.08
C GLU A 175 -44.28 -0.51 24.85
N ALA A 176 -44.36 0.16 26.01
CA ALA A 176 -43.23 0.40 26.90
C ALA A 176 -42.95 -0.86 27.74
N SER A 177 -41.74 -1.40 27.63
CA SER A 177 -41.20 -2.34 28.63
C SER A 177 -40.55 -1.56 29.79
N PRO A 178 -40.65 -2.05 31.03
CA PRO A 178 -40.30 -1.27 32.22
C PRO A 178 -38.79 -0.99 32.32
N ILE A 179 -38.47 0.27 32.59
CA ILE A 179 -37.13 0.75 32.95
C ILE A 179 -36.69 0.03 34.23
N PRO A 180 -35.52 -0.64 34.27
CA PRO A 180 -34.99 -1.23 35.49
C PRO A 180 -34.69 -0.14 36.51
N ALA A 181 -35.05 -0.39 37.77
CA ALA A 181 -34.75 0.49 38.89
C ALA A 181 -33.24 0.78 38.96
N VAL A 182 -32.91 2.06 39.15
CA VAL A 182 -31.55 2.56 39.41
C VAL A 182 -30.98 1.79 40.59
N LEU A 183 -29.97 0.94 40.33
CA LEU A 183 -29.15 0.37 41.37
C LEU A 183 -28.34 1.53 41.98
N ASP A 184 -28.48 1.75 43.29
CA ASP A 184 -27.58 2.63 44.04
C ASP A 184 -26.16 2.09 43.91
N ILE A 185 -25.37 2.76 43.06
CA ILE A 185 -23.94 2.50 42.87
C ILE A 185 -23.24 3.04 44.13
N ASP A 186 -22.47 2.20 44.82
CA ASP A 186 -21.63 2.66 45.93
C ASP A 186 -20.49 3.56 45.39
N PHE A 187 -20.64 4.88 45.60
CA PHE A 187 -19.73 5.92 45.13
C PHE A 187 -18.44 6.04 45.96
N ASN A 188 -18.17 5.18 46.95
CA ASN A 188 -17.02 5.33 47.86
C ASN A 188 -15.64 4.88 47.33
N ASN A 189 -15.48 4.61 46.03
CA ASN A 189 -14.17 4.30 45.45
C ASN A 189 -13.35 5.59 45.19
N LYS A 190 -12.02 5.54 45.33
CA LYS A 190 -11.11 6.71 45.12
C LYS A 190 -11.24 7.38 43.74
N TYR A 191 -11.85 6.69 42.78
CA TYR A 191 -12.12 7.16 41.42
C TYR A 191 -13.51 7.84 41.26
N MET A 192 -14.46 7.60 42.17
CA MET A 192 -15.86 8.08 42.08
C MET A 192 -16.40 8.82 43.32
N SER A 193 -15.65 8.90 44.43
CA SER A 193 -16.05 9.59 45.67
C SER A 193 -16.21 11.10 45.50
N THR A 194 -17.36 11.63 45.94
CA THR A 194 -17.60 13.05 46.26
C THR A 194 -17.37 13.36 47.75
N ASP A 195 -17.21 12.35 48.61
CA ASP A 195 -17.30 12.50 50.07
C ASP A 195 -15.94 12.55 50.79
N SER A 196 -14.84 12.64 50.04
CA SER A 196 -13.49 12.91 50.57
C SER A 196 -12.84 14.15 49.95
N ILE A 197 -13.64 15.19 49.67
CA ILE A 197 -13.21 16.45 49.03
C ILE A 197 -12.27 17.31 49.91
N THR A 198 -11.94 16.92 51.15
CA THR A 198 -11.01 17.70 51.99
C THR A 198 -9.56 17.24 52.00
N SER A 199 -9.12 16.21 51.25
CA SER A 199 -7.68 15.85 51.27
C SER A 199 -7.05 15.18 50.05
N VAL A 200 -7.71 15.06 48.89
CA VAL A 200 -7.02 14.67 47.65
C VAL A 200 -7.34 15.67 46.54
N ASN A 201 -6.45 16.64 46.37
CA ASN A 201 -6.53 17.65 45.33
C ASN A 201 -6.11 17.05 43.98
N TRP A 202 -7.03 16.36 43.29
CA TRP A 202 -6.81 15.85 41.93
C TRP A 202 -6.69 16.96 40.88
N GLY A 203 -7.16 18.18 41.20
CA GLY A 203 -7.26 19.31 40.27
C GLY A 203 -5.95 20.06 40.02
N SER A 204 -4.99 20.06 40.95
CA SER A 204 -3.69 20.74 40.77
C SER A 204 -2.55 19.75 40.62
N LEU A 205 -1.70 19.95 39.61
CA LEU A 205 -0.42 19.23 39.50
C LEU A 205 0.44 19.48 40.75
N THR A 206 1.13 18.45 41.23
CA THR A 206 2.19 18.61 42.24
C THR A 206 3.31 19.49 41.69
N ARG A 207 4.13 20.11 42.56
CA ARG A 207 5.29 20.91 42.10
C ARG A 207 6.22 20.14 41.16
N LYS A 208 6.37 18.83 41.39
CA LYS A 208 7.18 17.96 40.53
C LYS A 208 6.53 17.78 39.15
N GLU A 209 5.22 17.48 39.12
CA GLU A 209 4.47 17.35 37.87
C GLU A 209 4.43 18.67 37.08
N GLN A 210 4.32 19.82 37.77
CA GLN A 210 4.39 21.14 37.14
C GLN A 210 5.75 21.37 36.47
N ALA A 211 6.85 21.10 37.19
CA ALA A 211 8.19 21.21 36.62
C ALA A 211 8.41 20.26 35.43
N SER A 212 7.90 19.03 35.50
CA SER A 212 7.93 18.09 34.37
C SER A 212 7.11 18.60 33.18
N PHE A 213 5.96 19.24 33.42
CA PHE A 213 5.14 19.82 32.37
C PHE A 213 5.81 21.02 31.71
N GLU A 214 6.42 21.92 32.49
CA GLU A 214 7.20 23.04 31.96
C GLU A 214 8.37 22.55 31.08
N GLN A 215 9.07 21.51 31.52
CA GLN A 215 10.14 20.89 30.74
C GLN A 215 9.60 20.27 29.44
N LEU A 216 8.48 19.55 29.50
CA LEU A 216 7.82 19.00 28.31
C LEU A 216 7.45 20.11 27.32
N LEU A 217 6.84 21.19 27.81
CA LEU A 217 6.41 22.30 26.98
C LEU A 217 7.59 22.99 26.29
N LEU A 218 8.72 23.17 26.99
CA LEU A 218 9.96 23.68 26.41
C LEU A 218 10.42 22.78 25.25
N GLN A 219 10.54 21.48 25.50
CA GLN A 219 10.99 20.52 24.48
C GLN A 219 10.03 20.44 23.28
N LEU A 220 8.71 20.50 23.52
CA LEU A 220 7.72 20.51 22.44
C LEU A 220 7.87 21.73 21.53
N ASN A 221 8.08 22.93 22.09
CA ASN A 221 8.34 24.13 21.30
C ASN A 221 9.69 24.03 20.57
N GLU A 222 10.77 23.61 21.24
CA GLU A 222 12.08 23.41 20.61
C GLU A 222 12.00 22.48 19.39
N HIS A 223 11.27 21.37 19.49
CA HIS A 223 11.07 20.43 18.38
C HIS A 223 10.12 20.94 17.29
N ALA A 224 9.16 21.81 17.65
CA ALA A 224 8.21 22.41 16.71
C ALA A 224 8.80 23.59 15.93
N ASP A 225 9.82 24.26 16.47
CA ASP A 225 10.46 25.44 15.88
C ASP A 225 11.71 25.11 15.03
N VAL A 226 12.05 23.83 14.89
CA VAL A 226 13.18 23.36 14.06
C VAL A 226 12.98 23.75 12.59
N ALA A 227 14.03 24.33 11.99
CA ALA A 227 14.13 24.63 10.55
C ALA A 227 15.18 23.75 9.85
N PRO A 228 14.94 23.27 8.62
CA PRO A 228 13.70 23.39 7.85
C PRO A 228 12.57 22.49 8.39
N ALA A 229 11.31 22.79 8.00
CA ALA A 229 10.12 22.06 8.46
C ALA A 229 10.20 20.53 8.25
N SER A 230 10.93 20.08 7.22
CA SER A 230 11.19 18.66 6.95
C SER A 230 11.96 17.92 8.04
N LYS A 231 12.64 18.64 8.95
CA LYS A 231 13.32 18.08 10.12
C LYS A 231 12.48 18.09 11.40
N LYS A 232 11.27 18.69 11.37
CA LYS A 232 10.39 18.73 12.55
C LYS A 232 9.93 17.32 12.92
N VAL A 233 10.12 16.98 14.18
CA VAL A 233 9.66 15.70 14.76
C VAL A 233 8.37 15.86 15.56
N VAL A 234 8.00 17.12 15.86
CA VAL A 234 6.74 17.53 16.48
C VAL A 234 6.16 18.66 15.63
N GLY A 235 4.89 18.52 15.25
CA GLY A 235 4.08 19.57 14.64
C GLY A 235 3.22 20.27 15.69
N LYS A 236 3.02 21.57 15.51
CA LYS A 236 2.19 22.44 16.37
C LYS A 236 1.06 23.02 15.53
N THR A 237 -0.18 22.84 15.97
CA THR A 237 -1.36 23.46 15.34
C THR A 237 -2.15 24.19 16.40
N ILE A 238 -2.29 25.50 16.23
CA ILE A 238 -3.02 26.37 17.13
C ILE A 238 -4.43 26.57 16.59
N SER A 239 -5.44 26.48 17.44
CA SER A 239 -6.84 26.71 17.10
C SER A 239 -7.54 27.46 18.21
N GLU A 240 -8.45 28.37 17.83
CA GLU A 240 -9.33 29.04 18.79
C GLU A 240 -10.54 28.15 19.08
N PHE A 241 -10.84 27.93 20.35
CA PHE A 241 -11.99 27.17 20.81
C PHE A 241 -12.59 27.83 22.05
N ALA A 242 -13.87 28.20 21.99
CA ALA A 242 -14.59 28.88 23.07
C ALA A 242 -13.83 30.10 23.63
N GLY A 243 -13.25 30.93 22.75
CA GLY A 243 -12.49 32.13 23.13
C GLY A 243 -11.11 31.85 23.74
N ARG A 244 -10.61 30.61 23.65
CA ARG A 244 -9.28 30.21 24.13
C ARG A 244 -8.41 29.66 23.02
N GLU A 245 -7.12 29.88 23.16
CA GLU A 245 -6.13 29.22 22.33
C GLU A 245 -5.88 27.79 22.82
N VAL A 246 -6.12 26.81 21.96
CA VAL A 246 -5.81 25.40 22.20
C VAL A 246 -4.79 24.95 21.15
N THR A 247 -3.66 24.46 21.61
CA THR A 247 -2.57 23.95 20.79
C THR A 247 -2.62 22.43 20.74
N SER A 248 -2.67 21.84 19.53
CA SER A 248 -2.45 20.42 19.31
C SER A 248 -0.98 20.14 18.99
N TRP A 249 -0.44 19.10 19.62
CA TRP A 249 0.92 18.62 19.42
C TRP A 249 0.88 17.26 18.71
N LYS A 250 1.49 17.20 17.52
CA LYS A 250 1.52 16.00 16.68
C LYS A 250 2.95 15.54 16.46
N SER A 251 3.35 14.47 17.13
CA SER A 251 4.65 13.84 16.91
C SER A 251 4.67 12.94 15.66
N THR A 252 5.85 12.78 15.06
CA THR A 252 6.05 11.93 13.88
C THR A 252 5.97 10.43 14.23
N ASP A 253 4.96 9.74 13.69
CA ASP A 253 4.52 8.41 14.14
C ASP A 253 5.59 7.30 14.11
N TYR A 254 6.55 7.30 13.17
CA TYR A 254 7.59 6.25 13.11
C TYR A 254 8.67 6.40 14.19
N LEU A 255 8.82 7.59 14.79
CA LEU A 255 9.84 7.86 15.79
C LEU A 255 9.53 7.23 17.13
N TYR A 256 8.26 6.98 17.44
CA TYR A 256 7.86 6.25 18.65
C TYR A 256 8.47 4.83 18.73
N LYS A 257 8.87 4.23 17.58
CA LYS A 257 9.49 2.90 17.53
C LYS A 257 10.99 2.89 17.83
N LYS A 258 11.64 4.06 17.87
CA LYS A 258 13.08 4.16 18.09
C LYS A 258 13.40 3.96 19.57
N GLU A 259 14.55 3.34 19.84
CA GLU A 259 15.07 3.15 21.19
C GLU A 259 16.49 3.75 21.27
N PRO A 260 16.74 4.78 22.12
CA PRO A 260 15.73 5.51 22.89
C PRO A 260 14.79 6.31 21.97
N CYS A 261 13.54 6.52 22.41
CA CYS A 261 12.58 7.34 21.67
C CYS A 261 13.03 8.81 21.72
N PRO A 262 13.21 9.50 20.58
CA PRO A 262 13.70 10.87 20.55
C PRO A 262 12.59 11.91 20.79
N LEU A 263 11.35 11.48 21.02
CA LEU A 263 10.21 12.38 21.19
C LEU A 263 10.08 12.80 22.66
N PRO A 264 9.67 14.05 22.93
CA PRO A 264 9.56 14.56 24.30
C PRO A 264 8.37 13.98 25.07
N SER A 265 7.38 13.42 24.37
CA SER A 265 6.26 12.71 24.98
C SER A 265 5.84 11.50 24.15
N GLN A 266 5.41 10.46 24.86
CA GLN A 266 4.80 9.26 24.27
C GLN A 266 3.31 9.45 23.95
N ALA A 267 2.69 10.53 24.43
CA ALA A 267 1.26 10.79 24.26
C ALA A 267 0.88 10.90 22.78
N ARG A 268 -0.22 10.26 22.39
CA ARG A 268 -0.80 10.28 21.05
C ARG A 268 -2.17 10.96 21.11
N GLY A 269 -2.17 12.25 20.77
CA GLY A 269 -3.31 13.15 20.95
C GLY A 269 -3.11 13.99 22.20
N LEU A 270 -2.24 15.00 22.11
CA LEU A 270 -1.88 15.88 23.20
C LEU A 270 -2.29 17.31 22.84
N PHE A 271 -3.05 17.93 23.73
CA PHE A 271 -3.54 19.30 23.57
C PHE A 271 -3.19 20.09 24.81
N THR A 272 -2.71 21.32 24.63
CA THR A 272 -2.48 22.29 25.71
C THR A 272 -3.35 23.52 25.48
N CYS A 273 -3.78 24.17 26.54
CA CYS A 273 -4.50 25.43 26.47
C CYS A 273 -3.97 26.41 27.51
N THR A 274 -4.25 27.69 27.30
CA THR A 274 -4.02 28.73 28.30
C THR A 274 -5.32 29.01 29.05
N GLU A 275 -5.29 28.92 30.37
CA GLU A 275 -6.41 29.21 31.27
C GLU A 275 -5.87 30.05 32.44
N ASP A 276 -6.51 31.19 32.72
CA ASP A 276 -6.09 32.15 33.77
C ASP A 276 -4.62 32.61 33.69
N GLY A 277 -4.06 32.67 32.47
CA GLY A 277 -2.68 33.06 32.22
C GLY A 277 -1.66 31.92 32.35
N GLU A 278 -2.08 30.73 32.77
CA GLU A 278 -1.24 29.55 32.91
C GLU A 278 -1.51 28.55 31.78
N VAL A 279 -0.45 27.94 31.25
CA VAL A 279 -0.58 26.87 30.25
C VAL A 279 -0.78 25.55 30.99
N ARG A 280 -1.71 24.72 30.52
CA ARG A 280 -1.92 23.36 31.04
C ARG A 280 -2.21 22.36 29.93
N ILE A 281 -2.18 21.07 30.28
CA ILE A 281 -2.71 20.02 29.40
C ILE A 281 -4.24 20.12 29.39
N ALA A 282 -4.78 20.38 28.20
CA ALA A 282 -6.21 20.47 27.94
C ALA A 282 -6.81 19.08 27.71
N ALA A 283 -6.14 18.26 26.91
CA ALA A 283 -6.52 16.88 26.66
C ALA A 283 -5.32 15.98 26.41
N ARG A 284 -5.41 14.71 26.83
CA ARG A 284 -4.32 13.73 26.75
C ARG A 284 -4.82 12.33 26.40
N GLY A 285 -4.56 11.89 25.18
CA GLY A 285 -4.73 10.51 24.74
C GLY A 285 -3.72 9.55 25.38
N TYR A 286 -3.80 8.27 25.02
CA TYR A 286 -2.85 7.26 25.49
C TYR A 286 -1.41 7.50 25.01
N ASN A 287 -0.46 6.82 25.64
CA ASN A 287 0.85 6.65 25.02
C ASN A 287 0.70 5.82 23.72
N LYS A 288 1.58 6.05 22.74
CA LYS A 288 1.62 5.20 21.53
C LYS A 288 1.95 3.76 21.95
N PHE A 289 1.05 2.83 21.63
CA PHE A 289 1.27 1.39 21.81
C PHE A 289 1.27 0.63 20.49
N PHE A 290 1.97 -0.49 20.49
CA PHE A 290 2.33 -1.27 19.30
C PHE A 290 1.66 -2.64 19.30
N ASN A 291 1.56 -3.23 18.11
CA ASN A 291 1.07 -4.59 17.95
C ASN A 291 2.09 -5.58 18.53
N ILE A 292 1.63 -6.75 18.96
CA ILE A 292 2.53 -7.87 19.27
C ILE A 292 3.55 -8.06 18.13
N ASN A 293 4.80 -8.27 18.52
CA ASN A 293 5.98 -8.45 17.64
C ASN A 293 6.32 -7.23 16.74
N GLU A 294 5.71 -6.06 16.92
CA GLU A 294 6.02 -4.86 16.13
C GLU A 294 7.30 -4.15 16.61
N VAL A 295 7.58 -4.22 17.92
CA VAL A 295 8.81 -3.72 18.56
C VAL A 295 9.32 -4.73 19.60
N PRO A 296 10.61 -4.72 19.99
CA PRO A 296 11.16 -5.69 20.95
C PRO A 296 10.36 -5.80 22.26
N LYS A 297 9.86 -4.67 22.77
CA LYS A 297 9.05 -4.60 24.01
C LYS A 297 7.63 -5.18 23.86
N THR A 298 7.24 -5.62 22.67
CA THR A 298 5.93 -6.25 22.41
C THR A 298 6.06 -7.72 22.01
N ASN A 299 7.24 -8.31 22.17
CA ASN A 299 7.42 -9.76 22.07
C ASN A 299 6.85 -10.42 23.33
N TRP A 300 6.22 -11.59 23.19
CA TRP A 300 5.62 -12.31 24.31
C TRP A 300 6.61 -12.57 25.46
N SER A 301 7.82 -13.05 25.14
CA SER A 301 8.86 -13.27 26.16
C SER A 301 9.20 -12.01 26.94
N TRP A 302 9.29 -10.86 26.25
CA TRP A 302 9.53 -9.59 26.92
C TRP A 302 8.36 -9.20 27.82
N ILE A 303 7.12 -9.38 27.35
CA ILE A 303 5.91 -9.06 28.12
C ILE A 303 5.86 -9.91 29.39
N ASP A 304 6.13 -11.20 29.29
CA ASP A 304 6.12 -12.13 30.42
C ASP A 304 7.17 -11.75 31.47
N ASP A 305 8.38 -11.36 31.03
CA ASP A 305 9.49 -11.02 31.93
C ASP A 305 9.39 -9.61 32.55
N ASN A 306 8.73 -8.66 31.87
CA ASN A 306 8.82 -7.23 32.21
C ASN A 306 7.49 -6.59 32.60
N THR A 307 6.38 -7.33 32.58
CA THR A 307 5.08 -6.81 32.97
C THR A 307 4.43 -7.65 34.07
N HIS A 308 3.47 -7.05 34.77
CA HIS A 308 2.60 -7.75 35.71
C HIS A 308 1.17 -7.25 35.64
N GLY A 309 0.27 -8.07 36.18
CA GLY A 309 -1.16 -7.81 36.19
C GLY A 309 -1.65 -6.85 37.29
N PRO A 310 -2.98 -6.65 37.38
CA PRO A 310 -4.00 -7.32 36.56
C PRO A 310 -3.85 -6.98 35.07
N TYR A 311 -4.05 -7.99 34.21
CA TYR A 311 -4.02 -7.82 32.76
C TYR A 311 -5.44 -7.56 32.27
N GLU A 312 -5.72 -6.31 31.90
CA GLU A 312 -7.02 -5.91 31.39
C GLU A 312 -7.03 -5.96 29.87
N MET A 313 -7.89 -6.80 29.30
CA MET A 313 -8.04 -6.93 27.86
C MET A 313 -9.36 -6.31 27.42
N THR A 314 -9.29 -5.32 26.53
CA THR A 314 -10.47 -4.63 25.98
C THR A 314 -10.60 -4.91 24.49
N VAL A 315 -11.83 -5.14 24.01
CA VAL A 315 -12.08 -5.25 22.57
C VAL A 315 -11.63 -3.97 21.90
N LYS A 316 -10.85 -4.10 20.83
CA LYS A 316 -10.42 -2.98 20.04
C LYS A 316 -11.52 -2.66 19.01
N GLU A 317 -12.34 -1.68 19.34
CA GLU A 317 -13.31 -1.12 18.39
C GLU A 317 -12.57 -0.46 17.21
N ASP A 318 -13.20 -0.48 16.03
CA ASP A 318 -12.66 -0.05 14.74
C ASP A 318 -13.39 1.21 14.28
N GLY A 319 -12.85 2.36 14.67
CA GLY A 319 -13.42 3.66 14.36
C GLY A 319 -12.36 4.75 14.40
N CYS A 320 -12.81 5.96 14.76
CA CYS A 320 -11.92 7.10 14.92
C CYS A 320 -11.81 7.56 16.37
N LEU A 321 -10.59 7.93 16.77
CA LEU A 321 -10.31 8.38 18.13
C LEU A 321 -10.92 9.75 18.39
N ILE A 322 -11.73 9.84 19.44
CA ILE A 322 -12.28 11.09 19.98
C ILE A 322 -11.80 11.29 21.40
N LEU A 323 -11.35 12.50 21.72
CA LEU A 323 -10.98 12.91 23.07
C LEU A 323 -11.98 13.94 23.58
N ALA A 324 -12.37 13.85 24.84
CA ALA A 324 -13.19 14.86 25.49
C ALA A 324 -12.61 15.26 26.84
N SER A 325 -12.62 16.55 27.14
CA SER A 325 -12.16 17.10 28.42
C SER A 325 -12.93 18.36 28.80
N GLY A 326 -12.98 18.66 30.10
CA GLY A 326 -13.58 19.88 30.61
C GLY A 326 -12.61 21.06 30.60
N LEU A 327 -13.13 22.23 30.25
CA LEU A 327 -12.49 23.55 30.37
C LEU A 327 -13.41 24.48 31.17
N ASP A 328 -12.92 25.64 31.59
CA ASP A 328 -13.72 26.77 32.08
C ASP A 328 -14.44 26.47 33.39
N GLY A 329 -13.75 25.80 34.31
CA GLY A 329 -14.38 25.31 35.54
C GLY A 329 -15.39 24.18 35.29
N GLY A 330 -15.34 23.53 34.12
CA GLY A 330 -16.29 22.51 33.72
C GLY A 330 -17.50 23.03 32.92
N ASN A 331 -17.57 24.34 32.61
CA ASN A 331 -18.68 24.89 31.84
C ASN A 331 -18.56 24.62 30.33
N THR A 332 -17.35 24.32 29.85
CA THR A 332 -17.06 24.11 28.43
C THR A 332 -16.52 22.71 28.23
N LEU A 333 -17.13 21.95 27.32
CA LEU A 333 -16.62 20.65 26.92
C LEU A 333 -15.79 20.77 25.64
N LEU A 334 -14.49 20.51 25.75
CA LEU A 334 -13.61 20.32 24.61
C LEU A 334 -13.84 18.92 24.04
N VAL A 335 -14.11 18.83 22.72
CA VAL A 335 -14.16 17.56 21.98
C VAL A 335 -13.21 17.66 20.79
N THR A 336 -12.31 16.69 20.66
CA THR A 336 -11.30 16.69 19.60
C THR A 336 -11.24 15.32 18.92
N SER A 337 -10.80 15.32 17.66
CA SER A 337 -10.24 14.13 17.02
C SER A 337 -8.83 13.88 17.55
N LYS A 338 -8.14 12.85 17.03
CA LYS A 338 -6.75 12.56 17.38
C LYS A 338 -5.80 13.78 17.43
N HIS A 339 -5.90 14.72 16.48
CA HIS A 339 -4.95 15.85 16.35
C HIS A 339 -5.61 17.20 16.01
N ALA A 340 -6.93 17.27 16.00
CA ALA A 340 -7.62 18.46 15.52
C ALA A 340 -8.96 18.64 16.23
N ILE A 341 -9.32 19.91 16.43
CA ILE A 341 -10.52 20.34 17.15
C ILE A 341 -11.65 20.62 16.16
N VAL A 342 -11.36 21.38 15.09
CA VAL A 342 -12.35 21.80 14.09
C VAL A 342 -12.25 20.91 12.86
N VAL A 343 -12.70 19.66 12.99
CA VAL A 343 -12.76 18.69 11.90
C VAL A 343 -14.07 17.88 11.97
N PRO A 344 -14.55 17.31 10.84
CA PRO A 344 -15.79 16.55 10.81
C PRO A 344 -15.86 15.43 11.87
N HIS A 345 -14.73 14.78 12.15
CA HIS A 345 -14.66 13.72 13.16
C HIS A 345 -14.96 14.23 14.58
N ALA A 346 -14.38 15.37 14.96
CA ALA A 346 -14.61 15.97 16.27
C ALA A 346 -16.05 16.47 16.41
N GLN A 347 -16.61 17.03 15.34
CA GLN A 347 -18.01 17.48 15.28
C GLN A 347 -18.97 16.30 15.40
N MET A 348 -18.74 15.21 14.66
CA MET A 348 -19.56 14.01 14.75
C MET A 348 -19.45 13.35 16.13
N GLY A 349 -18.23 13.31 16.71
CA GLY A 349 -18.02 12.87 18.08
C GLY A 349 -18.83 13.71 19.07
N ARG A 350 -18.85 15.04 18.90
CA ARG A 350 -19.65 15.94 19.74
C ARG A 350 -21.16 15.68 19.60
N GLN A 351 -21.66 15.48 18.38
CA GLN A 351 -23.07 15.17 18.13
C GLN A 351 -23.49 13.85 18.80
N TRP A 352 -22.70 12.79 18.64
CA TRP A 352 -22.97 11.52 19.31
C TRP A 352 -22.90 11.63 20.83
N MET A 353 -22.00 12.45 21.36
CA MET A 353 -21.91 12.70 22.79
C MET A 353 -23.19 13.36 23.33
N GLU A 354 -23.69 14.39 22.65
CA GLU A 354 -24.96 15.05 22.99
C GLU A 354 -26.13 14.06 22.95
N GLN A 355 -26.17 13.18 21.96
CA GLN A 355 -27.19 12.13 21.86
C GLN A 355 -27.12 11.11 23.01
N HIS A 356 -25.94 10.61 23.33
CA HIS A 356 -25.73 9.65 24.43
C HIS A 356 -26.10 10.24 25.78
N LEU A 357 -25.62 11.45 26.07
CA LEU A 357 -25.94 12.17 27.30
C LEU A 357 -27.44 12.48 27.41
N SER A 358 -28.06 12.97 26.34
CA SER A 358 -29.50 13.23 26.35
C SER A 358 -30.33 11.96 26.59
N LYS A 359 -29.91 10.80 26.05
CA LYS A 359 -30.58 9.51 26.26
C LYS A 359 -30.47 9.02 27.71
N SER A 360 -29.38 9.34 28.40
CA SER A 360 -29.16 8.99 29.81
C SER A 360 -29.68 10.06 30.80
N GLY A 361 -30.30 11.13 30.31
CA GLY A 361 -30.79 12.23 31.15
C GLY A 361 -29.66 13.10 31.73
N LYS A 362 -28.48 13.09 31.10
CA LYS A 362 -27.31 13.90 31.45
C LYS A 362 -27.12 15.06 30.48
N THR A 363 -26.39 16.07 30.91
CA THR A 363 -26.05 17.25 30.12
C THR A 363 -24.57 17.27 29.76
N VAL A 364 -24.24 18.00 28.70
CA VAL A 364 -22.84 18.26 28.28
C VAL A 364 -22.05 18.91 29.42
N VAL A 365 -22.66 19.85 30.15
CA VAL A 365 -22.01 20.58 31.24
C VAL A 365 -21.70 19.63 32.40
N GLU A 366 -22.63 18.76 32.79
CA GLU A 366 -22.35 17.76 33.84
C GLU A 366 -21.16 16.86 33.49
N PHE A 367 -21.06 16.42 32.23
CA PHE A 367 -19.93 15.62 31.78
C PHE A 367 -18.62 16.42 31.74
N ALA A 368 -18.66 17.67 31.30
CA ALA A 368 -17.51 18.57 31.31
C ALA A 368 -17.01 18.86 32.72
N THR A 369 -17.92 19.16 33.66
CA THR A 369 -17.61 19.33 35.09
C THR A 369 -16.99 18.07 35.66
N PHE A 370 -17.58 16.90 35.41
CA PHE A 370 -17.04 15.61 35.86
C PHE A 370 -15.57 15.42 35.43
N LEU A 371 -15.24 15.72 34.17
CA LEU A 371 -13.88 15.60 33.63
C LEU A 371 -12.95 16.69 34.17
N TYR A 372 -13.42 17.93 34.30
CA TYR A 372 -12.63 19.05 34.80
C TYR A 372 -12.18 18.84 36.24
N GLU A 373 -13.12 18.49 37.13
CA GLU A 373 -12.84 18.26 38.57
C GLU A 373 -11.81 17.15 38.80
N ARG A 374 -11.71 16.21 37.87
CA ARG A 374 -10.79 15.06 37.92
C ARG A 374 -9.50 15.29 37.13
N ASN A 375 -9.35 16.47 36.52
CA ASN A 375 -8.27 16.79 35.59
C ASN A 375 -8.07 15.67 34.55
N ALA A 376 -9.15 15.24 33.90
CA ALA A 376 -9.19 14.04 33.09
C ALA A 376 -9.61 14.30 31.63
N THR A 377 -9.19 13.39 30.75
CA THR A 377 -9.63 13.24 29.37
C THR A 377 -10.33 11.91 29.22
N ALA A 378 -11.59 11.91 28.78
CA ALA A 378 -12.26 10.72 28.29
C ALA A 378 -11.83 10.41 26.85
N VAL A 379 -11.60 9.14 26.57
CA VAL A 379 -11.06 8.61 25.31
C VAL A 379 -12.05 7.64 24.71
N PHE A 380 -12.53 7.95 23.52
CA PHE A 380 -13.57 7.21 22.84
C PHE A 380 -13.11 6.71 21.47
N GLU A 381 -13.76 5.64 21.02
CA GLU A 381 -13.80 5.27 19.61
C GLU A 381 -15.18 5.66 19.07
N LEU A 382 -15.22 6.51 18.04
CA LEU A 382 -16.43 6.82 17.30
C LEU A 382 -16.56 5.80 16.16
N CYS A 383 -17.61 4.97 16.25
CA CYS A 383 -17.93 3.94 15.27
C CYS A 383 -19.28 4.26 14.64
N ASP A 384 -19.27 4.78 13.40
CA ASP A 384 -20.48 5.21 12.71
C ASP A 384 -20.34 5.07 11.19
N ASP A 385 -20.83 3.95 10.66
CA ASP A 385 -20.81 3.66 9.22
C ASP A 385 -21.65 4.64 8.39
N ALA A 386 -22.60 5.39 8.99
CA ALA A 386 -23.31 6.45 8.28
C ALA A 386 -22.46 7.71 8.12
N PHE A 387 -21.52 7.95 9.04
CA PHE A 387 -20.51 9.00 8.91
C PHE A 387 -19.30 8.54 8.08
N GLU A 388 -18.60 7.47 8.48
CA GLU A 388 -17.38 6.98 7.83
C GLU A 388 -17.24 5.45 7.98
N GLU A 389 -17.18 4.72 6.86
CA GLU A 389 -16.92 3.27 6.91
C GLU A 389 -15.44 3.00 7.21
N HIS A 390 -15.20 2.21 8.26
CA HIS A 390 -13.87 1.73 8.62
C HIS A 390 -13.58 0.37 7.94
N ILE A 391 -13.06 -0.62 8.66
CA ILE A 391 -12.81 -1.97 8.13
C ILE A 391 -13.95 -2.90 8.53
N LEU A 392 -14.53 -2.72 9.70
CA LEU A 392 -15.60 -3.54 10.27
C LEU A 392 -16.94 -2.79 10.32
N GLU A 393 -18.02 -3.54 10.13
CA GLU A 393 -19.37 -2.98 10.11
C GLU A 393 -19.90 -2.72 11.53
N TYR A 394 -20.54 -1.56 11.67
CA TYR A 394 -21.33 -1.13 12.82
C TYR A 394 -22.78 -0.89 12.38
N PRO A 395 -23.67 -1.89 12.59
CA PRO A 395 -25.10 -1.73 12.41
C PRO A 395 -25.64 -0.53 13.18
N GLU A 396 -26.72 0.08 12.70
CA GLU A 396 -27.30 1.32 13.26
C GLU A 396 -27.46 1.30 14.78
N ARG A 397 -27.95 0.17 15.33
CA ARG A 397 -28.15 -0.01 16.79
C ARG A 397 -26.88 0.00 17.64
N THR A 398 -25.71 -0.22 17.02
CA THR A 398 -24.41 -0.27 17.70
C THR A 398 -23.51 0.92 17.34
N ARG A 399 -24.02 1.91 16.59
CA ARG A 399 -23.22 3.10 16.26
C ARG A 399 -23.08 4.03 17.46
N GLY A 400 -22.02 4.82 17.44
CA GLY A 400 -21.78 5.90 18.39
C GLY A 400 -20.43 5.83 19.09
N LEU A 401 -20.35 6.46 20.26
CA LEU A 401 -19.13 6.57 21.05
C LEU A 401 -18.97 5.40 22.02
N TYR A 402 -17.88 4.66 21.84
CA TYR A 402 -17.42 3.62 22.73
C TYR A 402 -16.35 4.19 23.67
N LEU A 403 -16.68 4.33 24.95
CA LEU A 403 -15.73 4.83 25.95
C LEU A 403 -14.75 3.72 26.32
N HIS A 404 -13.48 3.88 25.94
CA HIS A 404 -12.44 2.90 26.25
C HIS A 404 -11.39 3.41 27.23
N GLY A 405 -11.30 4.72 27.48
CA GLY A 405 -10.29 5.27 28.38
C GLY A 405 -10.70 6.50 29.13
N ILE A 406 -10.11 6.67 30.30
CA ILE A 406 -10.07 7.95 31.01
C ILE A 406 -8.63 8.14 31.47
N ASN A 407 -8.00 9.22 31.02
CA ASN A 407 -6.61 9.53 31.32
C ASN A 407 -6.54 10.82 32.13
N ARG A 408 -5.65 10.87 33.13
CA ARG A 408 -5.32 12.15 33.76
C ARG A 408 -4.57 13.04 32.76
N ASN A 409 -4.81 14.35 32.83
CA ASN A 409 -4.11 15.35 32.05
C ASN A 409 -2.74 15.64 32.70
N SER A 410 -1.86 14.65 32.65
CA SER A 410 -0.49 14.65 33.16
C SER A 410 0.51 14.37 32.05
N VAL A 411 1.79 14.68 32.31
CA VAL A 411 2.90 14.37 31.39
C VAL A 411 3.01 12.86 31.19
N GLU A 412 3.10 12.12 32.29
CA GLU A 412 3.12 10.66 32.28
C GLU A 412 1.72 10.07 32.14
N LEU A 413 1.66 8.86 31.60
CA LEU A 413 0.41 8.10 31.47
C LEU A 413 -0.09 7.69 32.85
N ASP A 414 -1.19 8.30 33.26
CA ASP A 414 -2.04 7.83 34.35
C ASP A 414 -3.44 7.57 33.77
N THR A 415 -3.84 6.30 33.73
CA THR A 415 -5.07 5.84 33.07
C THR A 415 -5.91 5.01 34.01
N TRP A 416 -7.22 5.18 33.91
CA TRP A 416 -8.16 4.53 34.81
C TRP A 416 -8.30 3.04 34.49
N PRO A 417 -8.54 2.20 35.52
CA PRO A 417 -8.89 0.80 35.33
C PRO A 417 -10.11 0.64 34.42
N SER A 418 -10.11 -0.34 33.54
CA SER A 418 -11.19 -0.56 32.56
C SER A 418 -12.54 -0.85 33.23
N THR A 419 -12.53 -1.37 34.46
CA THR A 419 -13.71 -1.53 35.33
C THR A 419 -14.39 -0.21 35.64
N GLU A 420 -13.63 0.82 36.03
CA GLU A 420 -14.16 2.14 36.37
C GLU A 420 -14.57 2.91 35.11
N VAL A 421 -13.83 2.74 34.01
CA VAL A 421 -14.21 3.31 32.71
C VAL A 421 -15.58 2.79 32.25
N ALA A 422 -15.85 1.49 32.42
CA ALA A 422 -17.15 0.89 32.09
C ALA A 422 -18.30 1.50 32.92
N LYS A 423 -18.10 1.71 34.22
CA LYS A 423 -19.09 2.37 35.08
C LYS A 423 -19.40 3.80 34.62
N VAL A 424 -18.37 4.56 34.22
CA VAL A 424 -18.56 5.91 33.68
C VAL A 424 -19.31 5.86 32.34
N ALA A 425 -19.01 4.88 31.49
CA ALA A 425 -19.73 4.69 30.24
C ALA A 425 -21.22 4.44 30.49
N GLU A 426 -21.55 3.52 31.40
CA GLU A 426 -22.94 3.22 31.80
C GLU A 426 -23.64 4.44 32.39
N TYR A 427 -22.97 5.17 33.30
CA TYR A 427 -23.54 6.33 33.99
C TYR A 427 -23.89 7.49 33.05
N PHE A 428 -23.06 7.77 32.04
CA PHE A 428 -23.29 8.83 31.05
C PHE A 428 -23.99 8.33 29.78
N GLY A 429 -24.28 7.03 29.68
CA GLY A 429 -25.01 6.44 28.55
C GLY A 429 -24.17 6.19 27.30
N PHE A 430 -22.84 6.14 27.41
CA PHE A 430 -21.96 5.77 26.30
C PHE A 430 -21.94 4.26 26.07
N ASN A 431 -21.50 3.83 24.88
CA ASN A 431 -21.34 2.41 24.60
C ASN A 431 -20.19 1.84 25.44
N VAL A 432 -20.48 0.74 26.16
CA VAL A 432 -19.50 0.05 26.99
C VAL A 432 -18.62 -0.85 26.12
N VAL A 433 -17.30 -0.68 26.23
CA VAL A 433 -16.35 -1.58 25.56
C VAL A 433 -16.24 -2.88 26.34
N LYS A 434 -16.40 -3.99 25.62
CA LYS A 434 -16.28 -5.33 26.21
C LYS A 434 -14.85 -5.54 26.75
N ARG A 435 -14.77 -6.08 27.97
CA ARG A 435 -13.53 -6.25 28.71
C ARG A 435 -13.42 -7.63 29.37
N PHE A 436 -12.17 -8.02 29.61
CA PHE A 436 -11.76 -9.22 30.34
C PHE A 436 -10.61 -8.84 31.27
N GLU A 437 -10.43 -9.60 32.34
CA GLU A 437 -9.36 -9.41 33.31
C GLU A 437 -8.71 -10.75 33.60
N PHE A 438 -7.38 -10.77 33.59
CA PHE A 438 -6.56 -11.97 33.75
C PHE A 438 -5.47 -11.76 34.79
N ASN A 439 -5.04 -12.87 35.38
CA ASN A 439 -3.92 -12.84 36.32
C ASN A 439 -2.56 -12.91 35.61
N SER A 440 -2.53 -13.39 34.37
CA SER A 440 -1.31 -13.54 33.56
C SER A 440 -1.52 -13.09 32.11
N ALA A 441 -0.43 -12.66 31.45
CA ALA A 441 -0.45 -12.35 30.02
C ALA A 441 -0.79 -13.58 29.16
N LEU A 442 -0.42 -14.77 29.62
CA LEU A 442 -0.69 -16.05 28.96
C LEU A 442 -2.19 -16.31 28.82
N GLU A 443 -2.98 -16.15 29.88
CA GLU A 443 -4.44 -16.31 29.83
C GLU A 443 -5.08 -15.38 28.79
N GLY A 444 -4.63 -14.12 28.75
CA GLY A 444 -5.10 -13.15 27.76
C GLY A 444 -4.72 -13.53 26.32
N ARG A 445 -3.51 -14.08 26.15
CA ARG A 445 -3.06 -14.64 24.87
C ARG A 445 -3.90 -15.83 24.43
N GLU A 446 -4.21 -16.75 25.33
CA GLU A 446 -5.03 -17.93 25.03
C GLU A 446 -6.44 -17.54 24.55
N LEU A 447 -7.08 -16.55 25.18
CA LEU A 447 -8.35 -16.01 24.67
C LEU A 447 -8.17 -15.37 23.29
N ALA A 448 -7.11 -14.59 23.09
CA ALA A 448 -6.85 -13.96 21.80
C ALA A 448 -6.59 -14.99 20.68
N ASP A 449 -5.89 -16.09 20.97
CA ASP A 449 -5.62 -17.19 20.05
C ASP A 449 -6.89 -18.03 19.77
N SER A 450 -7.77 -18.22 20.77
CA SER A 450 -9.09 -18.83 20.56
C SER A 450 -9.94 -18.02 19.59
N VAL A 451 -10.04 -16.70 19.80
CA VAL A 451 -10.80 -15.82 18.90
C VAL A 451 -10.16 -15.74 17.52
N ARG A 452 -8.83 -15.85 17.39
CA ARG A 452 -8.16 -15.95 16.08
C ARG A 452 -8.61 -17.19 15.32
N LYS A 453 -8.74 -18.32 16.02
CA LYS A 453 -9.17 -19.60 15.44
C LYS A 453 -10.65 -19.57 15.03
N ASP A 454 -11.49 -18.96 15.85
CA ASP A 454 -12.93 -18.86 15.62
C ASP A 454 -13.31 -17.72 14.65
N GLU A 455 -12.34 -16.84 14.33
CA GLU A 455 -12.47 -15.60 13.53
C GLU A 455 -13.48 -14.57 14.06
N MET A 456 -14.18 -14.91 15.15
CA MET A 456 -15.25 -14.11 15.75
C MET A 456 -15.20 -14.22 17.27
N LEU A 457 -15.55 -13.12 17.93
CA LEU A 457 -15.87 -13.10 19.35
C LEU A 457 -17.39 -13.00 19.50
N GLU A 458 -18.03 -14.06 20.01
CA GLU A 458 -19.49 -14.12 20.22
C GLU A 458 -20.30 -13.76 18.96
N GLY A 459 -19.90 -14.31 17.83
CA GLY A 459 -20.57 -14.07 16.54
C GLY A 459 -20.29 -12.70 15.91
N ARG A 460 -19.37 -11.90 16.48
CA ARG A 460 -18.93 -10.62 15.92
C ARG A 460 -17.46 -10.70 15.51
N ILE A 461 -17.16 -10.27 14.28
CA ILE A 461 -15.78 -10.03 13.83
C ILE A 461 -15.26 -8.79 14.57
N ILE A 462 -14.07 -8.90 15.15
CA ILE A 462 -13.40 -7.79 15.83
C ILE A 462 -12.03 -7.52 15.20
N GLU A 463 -11.53 -6.28 15.34
CA GLU A 463 -10.18 -5.94 14.87
C GLU A 463 -9.12 -6.70 15.68
N GLY A 464 -9.43 -6.87 16.97
CA GLY A 464 -8.60 -7.56 17.94
C GLY A 464 -8.77 -6.97 19.33
N PHE A 465 -7.69 -6.94 20.10
CA PHE A 465 -7.70 -6.52 21.50
C PHE A 465 -6.63 -5.47 21.81
N VAL A 466 -6.90 -4.64 22.82
CA VAL A 466 -5.89 -3.84 23.51
C VAL A 466 -5.72 -4.41 24.92
N MET A 467 -4.50 -4.83 25.23
CA MET A 467 -4.09 -5.28 26.55
C MET A 467 -3.49 -4.12 27.34
N ARG A 468 -3.87 -4.01 28.62
CA ARG A 468 -3.33 -3.05 29.58
C ARG A 468 -2.77 -3.83 30.76
N CYS A 469 -1.57 -3.47 31.17
CA CYS A 469 -0.89 -4.05 32.31
C CYS A 469 0.07 -3.00 32.89
N LYS A 470 1.00 -3.42 33.72
CA LYS A 470 2.00 -2.53 34.32
C LYS A 470 3.41 -3.05 34.13
N LEU A 471 4.38 -2.15 34.11
CA LEU A 471 5.80 -2.50 34.08
C LEU A 471 6.29 -2.95 35.45
N ASN A 472 7.09 -4.02 35.45
CA ASN A 472 7.76 -4.52 36.65
C ASN A 472 8.66 -3.45 37.28
N GLY A 473 8.51 -3.24 38.59
CA GLY A 473 9.35 -2.35 39.39
C GLY A 473 8.96 -0.87 39.39
N THR A 474 8.16 -0.40 38.43
CA THR A 474 7.70 1.01 38.38
C THR A 474 6.19 1.17 38.52
N ASP A 475 5.40 0.09 38.32
CA ASP A 475 3.94 0.13 38.26
C ASP A 475 3.38 1.05 37.15
N GLU A 476 4.24 1.52 36.22
CA GLU A 476 3.85 2.38 35.12
C GLU A 476 2.91 1.66 34.14
N PRO A 477 1.81 2.29 33.68
CA PRO A 477 0.89 1.65 32.74
C PRO A 477 1.58 1.29 31.43
N TYR A 478 1.44 0.04 31.02
CA TYR A 478 1.93 -0.48 29.75
C TYR A 478 0.77 -1.03 28.92
N MET A 479 0.80 -0.75 27.62
CA MET A 479 -0.26 -1.18 26.71
C MET A 479 0.35 -1.76 25.44
N PHE A 480 -0.30 -2.79 24.90
CA PHE A 480 -0.01 -3.35 23.58
C PHE A 480 -1.31 -3.83 22.94
N LYS A 481 -1.29 -4.05 21.64
CA LYS A 481 -2.47 -4.53 20.90
C LYS A 481 -2.19 -5.85 20.20
N ILE A 482 -3.25 -6.61 20.00
CA ILE A 482 -3.26 -7.86 19.25
C ILE A 482 -4.28 -7.62 18.14
N LYS A 483 -3.84 -7.56 16.88
CA LYS A 483 -4.73 -7.48 15.71
C LYS A 483 -4.85 -8.83 15.02
N TYR A 484 -5.99 -9.07 14.38
CA TYR A 484 -6.22 -10.28 13.60
C TYR A 484 -5.89 -10.11 12.13
N ASP A 485 -5.21 -11.11 11.57
CA ASP A 485 -4.84 -11.15 10.17
C ASP A 485 -6.09 -11.36 9.30
N ILE A 486 -6.85 -12.41 9.62
CA ILE A 486 -8.10 -12.78 8.95
C ILE A 486 -9.26 -12.55 9.92
N PRO A 487 -10.37 -11.93 9.48
CA PRO A 487 -10.53 -11.28 8.18
C PRO A 487 -10.07 -9.81 8.17
N TYR A 488 -9.67 -9.23 9.32
CA TYR A 488 -9.46 -7.78 9.46
C TYR A 488 -8.31 -7.20 8.59
N LEU A 489 -7.06 -7.68 8.73
CA LEU A 489 -5.95 -7.12 7.95
C LEU A 489 -6.08 -7.42 6.46
N MET A 490 -6.68 -8.55 6.09
CA MET A 490 -7.06 -8.86 4.71
C MET A 490 -8.05 -7.82 4.15
N PHE A 491 -9.11 -7.48 4.90
CA PHE A 491 -10.06 -6.44 4.49
C PHE A 491 -9.43 -5.05 4.42
N ARG A 492 -8.48 -4.76 5.30
CA ARG A 492 -7.67 -3.54 5.21
C ARG A 492 -6.82 -3.52 3.94
N GLU A 493 -6.21 -4.64 3.57
CA GLU A 493 -5.49 -4.79 2.30
C GLU A 493 -6.42 -4.56 1.11
N TRP A 494 -7.63 -5.12 1.12
CA TRP A 494 -8.61 -4.93 0.05
C TRP A 494 -8.99 -3.47 -0.17
N ARG A 495 -9.19 -2.71 0.91
CA ARG A 495 -9.45 -1.26 0.84
C ARG A 495 -8.29 -0.52 0.18
N VAL A 496 -7.05 -0.83 0.57
CA VAL A 496 -5.84 -0.22 -0.01
C VAL A 496 -5.68 -0.61 -1.48
N VAL A 497 -5.86 -1.89 -1.82
CA VAL A 497 -5.78 -2.39 -3.20
C VAL A 497 -6.82 -1.73 -4.09
N THR A 498 -8.05 -1.57 -3.61
CA THR A 498 -9.12 -0.89 -4.35
C THR A 498 -8.76 0.58 -4.62
N ASP A 499 -8.27 1.31 -3.61
CA ASP A 499 -7.83 2.70 -3.79
C ASP A 499 -6.65 2.81 -4.78
N CYS A 500 -5.69 1.87 -4.72
CA CYS A 500 -4.61 1.79 -5.70
C CYS A 500 -5.15 1.56 -7.11
N ILE A 501 -6.08 0.62 -7.31
CA ILE A 501 -6.71 0.34 -8.62
C ILE A 501 -7.41 1.59 -9.15
N LEU A 502 -8.25 2.24 -8.34
CA LEU A 502 -8.94 3.48 -8.73
C LEU A 502 -7.97 4.63 -9.03
N SER A 503 -6.80 4.63 -8.41
CA SER A 503 -5.75 5.64 -8.59
C SER A 503 -4.72 5.28 -9.66
N LYS A 504 -4.87 4.15 -10.35
CA LYS A 504 -3.88 3.60 -11.29
C LYS A 504 -2.48 3.51 -10.67
N LYS A 505 -2.39 3.16 -9.38
CA LYS A 505 -1.14 2.96 -8.63
C LYS A 505 -0.87 1.47 -8.44
N SER A 506 0.41 1.13 -8.30
CA SER A 506 0.81 -0.24 -7.99
C SER A 506 0.39 -0.65 -6.57
N TYR A 507 0.16 -1.95 -6.38
CA TYR A 507 -0.20 -2.54 -5.09
C TYR A 507 0.49 -3.89 -4.90
N ARG A 508 0.48 -4.37 -3.66
CA ARG A 508 0.96 -5.71 -3.28
C ARG A 508 -0.18 -6.49 -2.65
N THR A 509 -0.14 -7.81 -2.78
CA THR A 509 -1.11 -8.73 -2.19
C THR A 509 -0.38 -9.65 -1.22
N SER A 510 -0.69 -9.56 0.07
CA SER A 510 -0.14 -10.46 1.09
C SER A 510 -1.07 -11.66 1.33
N TYR A 511 -2.37 -11.53 1.06
CA TYR A 511 -3.33 -12.61 1.26
C TYR A 511 -3.71 -13.28 -0.09
N PRO A 512 -3.82 -14.62 -0.16
CA PRO A 512 -4.17 -15.32 -1.40
C PRO A 512 -5.46 -14.80 -2.05
N MET A 513 -6.53 -14.60 -1.26
CA MET A 513 -7.83 -14.13 -1.75
C MET A 513 -7.78 -12.69 -2.28
N THR A 514 -6.78 -11.88 -1.90
CA THR A 514 -6.62 -10.52 -2.43
C THR A 514 -6.35 -10.52 -3.92
N LYS A 515 -5.69 -11.54 -4.49
CA LYS A 515 -5.46 -11.62 -5.93
C LYS A 515 -6.79 -11.70 -6.69
N ASN A 516 -7.65 -12.61 -6.25
CA ASN A 516 -8.99 -12.80 -6.81
C ASN A 516 -9.84 -11.55 -6.62
N TYR A 517 -9.82 -10.95 -5.41
CA TYR A 517 -10.48 -9.68 -5.14
C TYR A 517 -10.00 -8.55 -6.08
N ALA A 518 -8.69 -8.40 -6.28
CA ALA A 518 -8.13 -7.37 -7.13
C ALA A 518 -8.54 -7.54 -8.60
N ALA A 519 -8.51 -8.77 -9.12
CA ALA A 519 -8.96 -9.08 -10.47
C ALA A 519 -10.45 -8.75 -10.66
N TRP A 520 -11.29 -9.14 -9.70
CA TRP A 520 -12.71 -8.83 -9.71
C TRP A 520 -12.97 -7.32 -9.62
N VAL A 521 -12.28 -6.58 -8.73
CA VAL A 521 -12.42 -5.13 -8.62
C VAL A 521 -12.02 -4.43 -9.92
N LYS A 522 -10.91 -4.80 -10.56
CA LYS A 522 -10.52 -4.22 -11.86
C LYS A 522 -11.63 -4.37 -12.91
N GLN A 523 -12.26 -5.54 -12.94
CA GLN A 523 -13.38 -5.81 -13.83
C GLN A 523 -14.63 -4.99 -13.46
N GLN A 524 -14.97 -4.87 -12.18
CA GLN A 524 -16.11 -4.09 -11.70
C GLN A 524 -15.92 -2.58 -11.91
N VAL A 525 -14.71 -2.06 -11.78
CA VAL A 525 -14.41 -0.64 -12.06
C VAL A 525 -14.66 -0.31 -13.53
N ARG A 526 -14.39 -1.25 -14.44
CA ARG A 526 -14.64 -1.08 -15.89
C ARG A 526 -16.12 -1.18 -16.24
N THR A 527 -16.84 -2.13 -15.64
CA THR A 527 -18.23 -2.47 -16.02
C THR A 527 -19.28 -1.71 -15.21
N ASN A 528 -19.00 -1.42 -13.93
CA ASN A 528 -19.89 -0.76 -12.99
C ASN A 528 -19.16 0.39 -12.25
N PRO A 529 -18.62 1.40 -12.95
CA PRO A 529 -17.81 2.46 -12.33
C PRO A 529 -18.57 3.28 -11.27
N ALA A 530 -19.89 3.39 -11.39
CA ALA A 530 -20.75 4.13 -10.45
C ALA A 530 -20.62 3.63 -9.01
N ASP A 531 -20.37 2.32 -8.82
CA ASP A 531 -20.28 1.68 -7.49
C ASP A 531 -19.05 2.13 -6.70
N PHE A 532 -18.06 2.72 -7.36
CA PHE A 532 -16.79 3.13 -6.75
C PHE A 532 -16.68 4.65 -6.55
N THR A 533 -17.69 5.43 -6.95
CA THR A 533 -17.68 6.90 -6.89
C THR A 533 -17.46 7.44 -5.48
N SER A 534 -18.06 6.79 -4.47
CA SER A 534 -17.93 7.19 -3.07
C SER A 534 -16.75 6.52 -2.34
N PHE A 535 -16.03 5.59 -2.99
CA PHE A 535 -15.04 4.74 -2.32
C PHE A 535 -13.93 5.54 -1.63
N ARG A 536 -13.43 6.58 -2.30
CA ARG A 536 -12.39 7.49 -1.78
C ARG A 536 -12.88 8.39 -0.65
N ASN A 537 -14.19 8.61 -0.54
CA ASN A 537 -14.82 9.33 0.56
C ASN A 537 -15.15 8.39 1.75
N GLN A 538 -14.49 7.24 1.82
CA GLN A 538 -14.66 6.23 2.86
C GLN A 538 -16.09 5.69 2.97
N LYS A 539 -16.69 5.37 1.81
CA LYS A 539 -18.05 4.83 1.67
C LYS A 539 -18.13 3.76 0.59
N GLY A 540 -18.93 2.72 0.82
CA GLY A 540 -19.15 1.62 -0.14
C GLY A 540 -18.15 0.48 -0.02
N HIS A 541 -17.28 0.47 1.00
CA HIS A 541 -16.31 -0.61 1.24
C HIS A 541 -17.05 -1.91 1.55
N PHE A 542 -18.09 -1.84 2.37
CA PHE A 542 -18.87 -3.02 2.76
C PHE A 542 -19.70 -3.57 1.59
N VAL A 543 -20.24 -2.69 0.76
CA VAL A 543 -21.01 -3.10 -0.43
C VAL A 543 -20.12 -3.83 -1.43
N VAL A 544 -18.95 -3.25 -1.77
CA VAL A 544 -17.97 -3.88 -2.67
C VAL A 544 -17.52 -5.23 -2.12
N ARG A 545 -17.24 -5.31 -0.81
CA ARG A 545 -16.84 -6.55 -0.14
C ARG A 545 -17.93 -7.63 -0.19
N LYS A 546 -19.18 -7.29 0.14
CA LYS A 546 -20.31 -8.23 0.12
C LYS A 546 -20.53 -8.79 -1.28
N ARG A 547 -20.50 -7.92 -2.30
CA ARG A 547 -20.63 -8.33 -3.70
C ARG A 547 -19.50 -9.23 -4.15
N PHE A 548 -18.26 -8.94 -3.75
CA PHE A 548 -17.16 -9.85 -4.02
C PHE A 548 -17.40 -11.22 -3.38
N PHE A 549 -17.82 -11.27 -2.11
CA PHE A 549 -18.10 -12.55 -1.45
C PHE A 549 -19.25 -13.32 -2.10
N GLU A 550 -20.32 -12.63 -2.53
CA GLU A 550 -21.42 -13.26 -3.27
C GLU A 550 -20.92 -13.84 -4.60
N PHE A 551 -20.12 -13.08 -5.35
CA PHE A 551 -19.52 -13.54 -6.59
C PHE A 551 -18.57 -14.72 -6.36
N TYR A 552 -17.69 -14.62 -5.36
CA TYR A 552 -16.72 -15.65 -5.02
C TYR A 552 -17.38 -16.92 -4.49
N LYS A 553 -18.49 -16.82 -3.77
CA LYS A 553 -19.28 -17.98 -3.34
C LYS A 553 -19.90 -18.72 -4.52
N GLN A 554 -20.27 -17.99 -5.58
CA GLN A 554 -20.90 -18.57 -6.75
C GLN A 554 -19.89 -19.19 -7.72
N TYR A 555 -18.74 -18.54 -7.94
CA TYR A 555 -17.79 -18.91 -9.01
C TYR A 555 -16.38 -19.23 -8.50
N GLY A 556 -16.10 -19.07 -7.20
CA GLY A 556 -14.77 -19.26 -6.60
C GLY A 556 -14.46 -20.69 -6.16
N ALA A 557 -15.22 -21.69 -6.66
CA ALA A 557 -14.97 -23.09 -6.35
C ALA A 557 -13.67 -23.61 -7.00
N SER A 558 -13.31 -23.06 -8.16
CA SER A 558 -12.01 -23.25 -8.81
C SER A 558 -11.49 -21.91 -9.36
N GLU A 559 -10.17 -21.77 -9.52
CA GLU A 559 -9.60 -20.57 -10.14
C GLU A 559 -10.07 -20.41 -11.60
N GLU A 560 -10.17 -21.53 -12.34
CA GLU A 560 -10.64 -21.54 -13.73
C GLU A 560 -12.05 -20.96 -13.87
N GLU A 561 -13.02 -21.48 -13.09
CA GLU A 561 -14.40 -20.99 -13.11
C GLU A 561 -14.50 -19.50 -12.72
N PHE A 562 -13.73 -19.09 -11.71
CA PHE A 562 -13.72 -17.71 -11.22
C PHE A 562 -13.25 -16.75 -12.32
N TYR A 563 -12.13 -17.08 -12.95
CA TYR A 563 -11.56 -16.24 -13.99
C TYR A 563 -12.37 -16.31 -15.28
N ASP A 564 -12.90 -17.47 -15.68
CA ASP A 564 -13.79 -17.59 -16.83
C ASP A 564 -15.01 -16.67 -16.71
N GLN A 565 -15.63 -16.63 -15.54
CA GLN A 565 -16.76 -15.74 -15.30
C GLN A 565 -16.36 -14.27 -15.38
N ILE A 566 -15.19 -13.88 -14.86
CA ILE A 566 -14.63 -12.52 -15.02
C ILE A 566 -14.42 -12.19 -16.51
N SER A 567 -13.94 -13.16 -17.30
CA SER A 567 -13.71 -13.04 -18.73
C SER A 567 -15.01 -12.78 -19.49
N GLN A 568 -16.03 -13.60 -19.21
CA GLN A 568 -17.34 -13.51 -19.86
C GLN A 568 -17.98 -12.14 -19.64
N ILE A 569 -17.92 -11.61 -18.41
CA ILE A 569 -18.46 -10.26 -18.11
C ILE A 569 -17.63 -9.17 -18.79
N SER A 570 -16.35 -9.42 -19.09
CA SER A 570 -15.44 -8.49 -19.76
C SER A 570 -15.48 -8.57 -21.30
N GLY A 571 -16.42 -9.33 -21.88
CA GLY A 571 -16.55 -9.49 -23.33
C GLY A 571 -15.73 -10.63 -23.95
N GLY A 572 -15.35 -11.64 -23.16
CA GLY A 572 -14.66 -12.85 -23.61
C GLY A 572 -13.13 -12.80 -23.51
N THR A 573 -12.49 -13.91 -23.89
CA THR A 573 -11.04 -14.10 -23.87
C THR A 573 -10.35 -13.12 -24.83
N LYS A 574 -9.46 -12.29 -24.29
CA LYS A 574 -8.62 -11.38 -25.08
C LYS A 574 -7.40 -12.13 -25.61
N VAL A 575 -6.89 -11.76 -26.78
CA VAL A 575 -5.73 -12.41 -27.41
C VAL A 575 -4.64 -11.39 -27.73
N LEU A 576 -3.46 -11.59 -27.15
CA LEU A 576 -2.25 -10.81 -27.46
C LEU A 576 -1.41 -11.56 -28.49
N LEU A 577 -1.21 -10.96 -29.67
CA LEU A 577 -0.25 -11.43 -30.65
C LEU A 577 1.09 -10.72 -30.41
N MET A 578 2.13 -11.48 -30.07
CA MET A 578 3.44 -10.95 -29.71
C MET A 578 4.51 -11.43 -30.70
N PRO A 579 4.99 -10.58 -31.62
CA PRO A 579 6.13 -10.91 -32.47
C PRO A 579 7.39 -11.17 -31.65
N VAL A 580 8.12 -12.24 -31.98
CA VAL A 580 9.43 -12.58 -31.44
C VAL A 580 10.38 -12.74 -32.63
N ALA A 581 11.09 -11.66 -32.96
CA ALA A 581 11.86 -11.53 -34.18
C ALA A 581 13.02 -10.54 -34.04
N SER A 582 14.05 -10.68 -34.89
CA SER A 582 15.06 -9.64 -35.06
C SER A 582 14.58 -8.53 -36.02
N ILE A 583 15.33 -7.43 -36.05
CA ILE A 583 15.04 -6.30 -36.95
C ILE A 583 15.16 -6.78 -38.41
N GLY A 584 14.21 -6.39 -39.25
CA GLY A 584 14.21 -6.70 -40.68
C GLY A 584 13.56 -8.04 -41.06
N CYS A 585 13.05 -8.83 -40.10
CA CYS A 585 12.37 -10.11 -40.37
C CYS A 585 10.97 -9.97 -41.01
N GLY A 586 10.41 -8.76 -41.12
CA GLY A 586 9.07 -8.54 -41.68
C GLY A 586 7.93 -8.47 -40.66
N LYS A 587 8.24 -8.44 -39.35
CA LYS A 587 7.30 -8.28 -38.22
C LYS A 587 6.15 -7.31 -38.49
N THR A 588 6.47 -6.08 -38.88
CA THR A 588 5.48 -5.01 -39.08
C THR A 588 4.64 -5.24 -40.33
N THR A 589 5.19 -5.83 -41.40
CA THR A 589 4.38 -6.16 -42.58
C THR A 589 3.36 -7.24 -42.27
N ILE A 590 3.75 -8.30 -41.55
CA ILE A 590 2.78 -9.32 -41.12
C ILE A 590 1.76 -8.70 -40.15
N SER A 591 2.20 -7.84 -39.22
CA SER A 591 1.31 -7.19 -38.26
C SER A 591 0.26 -6.30 -38.94
N VAL A 592 0.67 -5.47 -39.91
CA VAL A 592 -0.23 -4.61 -40.70
C VAL A 592 -1.17 -5.46 -41.56
N ALA A 593 -0.67 -6.50 -42.22
CA ALA A 593 -1.50 -7.39 -43.03
C ALA A 593 -2.56 -8.12 -42.18
N LEU A 594 -2.19 -8.65 -41.01
CA LEU A 594 -3.12 -9.29 -40.08
C LEU A 594 -4.16 -8.31 -39.53
N SER A 595 -3.74 -7.08 -39.19
CA SER A 595 -4.65 -6.01 -38.77
C SER A 595 -5.65 -5.66 -39.88
N ARG A 596 -5.19 -5.59 -41.14
CA ARG A 596 -6.06 -5.34 -42.29
C ARG A 596 -7.05 -6.47 -42.56
N LEU A 597 -6.62 -7.72 -42.45
CA LEU A 597 -7.44 -8.91 -42.71
C LEU A 597 -8.55 -9.08 -41.67
N PHE A 598 -8.21 -8.92 -40.39
CA PHE A 598 -9.08 -9.32 -39.29
C PHE A 598 -9.56 -8.16 -38.40
N GLY A 599 -9.09 -6.94 -38.65
CA GLY A 599 -9.40 -5.78 -37.81
C GLY A 599 -8.74 -5.84 -36.43
N PHE A 600 -7.58 -6.50 -36.31
CA PHE A 600 -6.85 -6.55 -35.04
C PHE A 600 -6.31 -5.17 -34.68
N GLY A 601 -6.36 -4.83 -33.39
CA GLY A 601 -5.65 -3.65 -32.87
C GLY A 601 -4.16 -3.83 -33.11
N HIS A 602 -3.45 -2.78 -33.53
CA HIS A 602 -2.02 -2.84 -33.86
C HIS A 602 -1.26 -1.70 -33.22
N ILE A 603 -0.40 -2.04 -32.26
CA ILE A 603 0.39 -1.07 -31.50
C ILE A 603 1.86 -1.29 -31.80
N GLN A 604 2.54 -0.28 -32.34
CA GLN A 604 3.97 -0.32 -32.65
C GLN A 604 4.80 0.30 -31.53
N SER A 605 5.87 -0.39 -31.10
CA SER A 605 6.77 0.17 -30.07
C SER A 605 7.49 1.43 -30.51
N ASP A 606 7.67 1.59 -31.82
CA ASP A 606 8.43 2.68 -32.42
C ASP A 606 7.77 4.04 -32.18
N ASN A 607 6.45 4.08 -31.97
CA ASN A 607 5.66 5.27 -31.63
C ASN A 607 5.96 5.83 -30.21
N THR A 608 6.70 5.08 -29.40
CA THR A 608 7.06 5.44 -28.02
C THR A 608 8.55 5.73 -27.84
N ILE A 609 9.36 5.58 -28.90
CA ILE A 609 10.81 5.81 -28.85
C ILE A 609 11.10 7.28 -28.53
N GLY A 610 12.09 7.53 -27.65
CA GLY A 610 12.50 8.87 -27.22
C GLY A 610 11.66 9.46 -26.08
N LYS A 611 10.56 8.81 -25.67
CA LYS A 611 9.74 9.23 -24.52
C LYS A 611 10.28 8.66 -23.20
N LYS A 612 10.19 9.44 -22.13
CA LYS A 612 10.45 8.96 -20.75
C LYS A 612 9.50 7.80 -20.44
N ASN A 613 10.03 6.68 -19.96
CA ASN A 613 9.27 5.45 -19.70
C ASN A 613 8.60 4.81 -20.95
N ALA A 614 9.26 4.85 -22.12
CA ALA A 614 8.76 4.25 -23.37
C ALA A 614 8.19 2.82 -23.21
N ARG A 615 8.84 1.97 -22.40
CA ARG A 615 8.36 0.60 -22.13
C ARG A 615 6.97 0.58 -21.49
N GLY A 616 6.76 1.39 -20.45
CA GLY A 616 5.48 1.46 -19.76
C GLY A 616 4.39 2.02 -20.68
N LEU A 617 4.71 3.09 -21.42
CA LEU A 617 3.79 3.68 -22.40
C LEU A 617 3.36 2.69 -23.49
N PHE A 618 4.27 1.84 -23.97
CA PHE A 618 3.93 0.81 -24.94
C PHE A 618 2.98 -0.24 -24.34
N GLN A 619 3.21 -0.66 -23.10
CA GLN A 619 2.35 -1.61 -22.40
C GLN A 619 0.95 -1.03 -22.14
N GLU A 620 0.88 0.24 -21.73
CA GLU A 620 -0.38 0.97 -21.55
C GLU A 620 -1.14 1.09 -22.87
N ALA A 621 -0.47 1.47 -23.97
CA ALA A 621 -1.11 1.55 -25.28
C ALA A 621 -1.69 0.20 -25.74
N VAL A 622 -0.99 -0.91 -25.49
CA VAL A 622 -1.51 -2.27 -25.78
C VAL A 622 -2.75 -2.55 -24.92
N LEU A 623 -2.74 -2.19 -23.64
CA LEU A 623 -3.88 -2.39 -22.73
C LEU A 623 -5.09 -1.54 -23.09
N ASP A 624 -4.88 -0.29 -23.48
CA ASP A 624 -5.93 0.63 -23.89
C ASP A 624 -6.62 0.15 -25.18
N GLU A 625 -5.86 -0.40 -26.13
CA GLU A 625 -6.38 -0.95 -27.38
C GLU A 625 -7.36 -2.12 -27.16
N PHE A 626 -7.14 -2.94 -26.13
CA PHE A 626 -8.08 -4.01 -25.74
C PHE A 626 -9.45 -3.49 -25.26
N GLY A 627 -9.58 -2.18 -25.00
CA GLY A 627 -10.86 -1.54 -24.72
C GLY A 627 -11.84 -1.59 -25.90
N GLY A 628 -11.33 -1.62 -27.14
CA GLY A 628 -12.14 -1.66 -28.36
C GLY A 628 -12.10 -2.99 -29.13
N THR A 629 -11.07 -3.82 -28.91
CA THR A 629 -10.81 -5.02 -29.73
C THR A 629 -10.55 -6.27 -28.89
N THR A 630 -10.71 -7.46 -29.50
CA THR A 630 -10.43 -8.76 -28.86
C THR A 630 -8.98 -9.19 -29.08
N PHE A 631 -8.44 -8.92 -30.27
CA PHE A 631 -7.08 -9.26 -30.67
C PHE A 631 -6.25 -7.99 -30.78
N VAL A 632 -5.09 -7.96 -30.12
CA VAL A 632 -4.13 -6.86 -30.22
C VAL A 632 -2.75 -7.39 -30.55
N ILE A 633 -2.11 -6.79 -31.53
CA ILE A 633 -0.73 -7.06 -31.94
C ILE A 633 0.18 -6.06 -31.25
N ALA A 634 1.07 -6.55 -30.39
CA ALA A 634 2.11 -5.75 -29.75
C ALA A 634 3.40 -5.79 -30.61
N ASP A 635 3.42 -5.00 -31.69
CA ASP A 635 4.50 -4.95 -32.68
C ASP A 635 5.79 -4.33 -32.13
N ARG A 636 6.55 -5.20 -31.46
CA ARG A 636 7.91 -5.01 -30.97
C ARG A 636 8.70 -6.28 -31.32
N SER A 637 10.02 -6.18 -31.40
CA SER A 637 10.87 -7.35 -31.68
C SER A 637 10.79 -8.46 -30.63
N ASN A 638 10.68 -8.13 -29.34
CA ASN A 638 10.66 -9.08 -28.20
C ASN A 638 11.72 -10.20 -28.25
N HIS A 639 12.84 -9.96 -28.96
CA HIS A 639 13.91 -10.92 -29.20
C HIS A 639 14.70 -11.33 -27.95
N ILE A 640 14.61 -10.60 -26.84
CA ILE A 640 15.25 -10.95 -25.56
C ILE A 640 14.21 -11.39 -24.52
N ALA A 641 14.59 -12.36 -23.69
CA ALA A 641 13.73 -12.95 -22.65
C ALA A 641 13.10 -11.91 -21.71
N TYR A 642 13.88 -10.92 -21.26
CA TYR A 642 13.37 -9.86 -20.39
C TYR A 642 12.22 -9.05 -21.01
N GLN A 643 12.27 -8.78 -22.33
CA GLN A 643 11.21 -8.02 -23.01
C GLN A 643 9.90 -8.80 -23.02
N ARG A 644 9.97 -10.11 -23.29
CA ARG A 644 8.83 -11.02 -23.27
C ARG A 644 8.23 -11.07 -21.87
N LYS A 645 9.03 -11.42 -20.86
CA LYS A 645 8.62 -11.43 -19.45
C LYS A 645 7.94 -10.14 -19.03
N SER A 646 8.56 -9.01 -19.38
CA SER A 646 8.08 -7.69 -18.98
C SER A 646 6.73 -7.36 -19.62
N LEU A 647 6.50 -7.72 -20.89
CA LEU A 647 5.25 -7.48 -21.59
C LEU A 647 4.17 -8.46 -21.11
N THR A 648 4.44 -9.76 -21.14
CA THR A 648 3.47 -10.80 -20.76
C THR A 648 2.99 -10.62 -19.32
N SER A 649 3.90 -10.34 -18.38
CA SER A 649 3.52 -10.08 -16.98
C SER A 649 2.64 -8.84 -16.84
N ALA A 650 2.92 -7.77 -17.59
CA ALA A 650 2.14 -6.54 -17.53
C ALA A 650 0.71 -6.76 -18.06
N ILE A 651 0.58 -7.46 -19.19
CA ILE A 651 -0.73 -7.77 -19.77
C ILE A 651 -1.54 -8.70 -18.87
N GLN A 652 -0.94 -9.79 -18.39
CA GLN A 652 -1.64 -10.77 -17.58
C GLN A 652 -2.02 -10.24 -16.18
N THR A 653 -1.30 -9.22 -15.68
CA THR A 653 -1.68 -8.50 -14.45
C THR A 653 -2.98 -7.72 -14.61
N GLU A 654 -3.26 -7.20 -15.81
CA GLU A 654 -4.44 -6.37 -16.10
C GLU A 654 -5.59 -7.14 -16.77
N LEU A 655 -5.25 -8.23 -17.46
CA LEU A 655 -6.12 -9.11 -18.22
C LEU A 655 -5.72 -10.56 -17.93
N VAL A 656 -6.22 -11.12 -16.83
CA VAL A 656 -5.77 -12.44 -16.32
C VAL A 656 -6.00 -13.57 -17.33
N ASN A 657 -7.07 -13.49 -18.13
CA ASN A 657 -7.41 -14.47 -19.17
C ASN A 657 -6.96 -14.05 -20.56
N CYS A 658 -5.99 -13.14 -20.68
CA CYS A 658 -5.43 -12.83 -21.98
C CYS A 658 -4.61 -14.03 -22.47
N GLN A 659 -5.01 -14.62 -23.60
CA GLN A 659 -4.22 -15.64 -24.27
C GLN A 659 -3.10 -14.97 -25.07
N ILE A 660 -1.87 -15.37 -24.81
CA ILE A 660 -0.68 -14.82 -25.46
C ILE A 660 -0.19 -15.80 -26.51
N VAL A 661 -0.21 -15.37 -27.77
CA VAL A 661 0.30 -16.12 -28.92
C VAL A 661 1.57 -15.45 -29.43
N ALA A 662 2.68 -16.18 -29.40
CA ALA A 662 3.94 -15.69 -29.95
C ALA A 662 4.03 -15.97 -31.45
N LEU A 663 4.29 -14.93 -32.25
CA LEU A 663 4.67 -15.08 -33.66
C LEU A 663 6.20 -15.14 -33.72
N CYS A 664 6.76 -16.34 -33.75
CA CYS A 664 8.19 -16.56 -33.56
C CYS A 664 8.89 -16.78 -34.90
N TRP A 665 9.73 -15.83 -35.31
CA TRP A 665 10.62 -16.04 -36.44
C TRP A 665 11.80 -16.92 -35.98
N ALA A 666 11.92 -18.11 -36.55
CA ALA A 666 12.92 -19.08 -36.15
C ALA A 666 14.35 -18.57 -36.39
N HIS A 667 15.14 -18.47 -35.33
CA HIS A 667 16.54 -18.04 -35.36
C HIS A 667 17.44 -19.22 -34.96
N ASP A 668 17.76 -20.07 -35.93
CA ASP A 668 18.75 -21.12 -35.75
C ASP A 668 20.17 -20.54 -35.70
N LYS A 669 20.94 -20.91 -34.67
CA LYS A 669 22.34 -20.53 -34.50
C LYS A 669 23.18 -20.79 -35.76
N SER A 670 22.87 -21.85 -36.51
CA SER A 670 23.58 -22.20 -37.74
C SER A 670 23.31 -21.24 -38.92
N LYS A 671 22.19 -20.50 -38.88
CA LYS A 671 21.69 -19.64 -39.97
C LYS A 671 21.76 -18.14 -39.67
N MET A 672 22.33 -17.74 -38.53
CA MET A 672 22.38 -16.34 -38.07
C MET A 672 22.96 -15.37 -39.10
N GLN A 673 24.00 -15.79 -39.82
CA GLN A 673 24.62 -14.95 -40.84
C GLN A 673 23.69 -14.77 -42.06
N SER A 674 23.08 -15.85 -42.54
CA SER A 674 22.11 -15.80 -43.64
C SER A 674 20.88 -14.97 -43.28
N ILE A 675 20.42 -15.05 -42.03
CA ILE A 675 19.31 -14.23 -41.52
C ILE A 675 19.70 -12.74 -41.48
N LEU A 676 20.91 -12.42 -41.00
CA LEU A 676 21.42 -11.04 -41.02
C LEU A 676 21.47 -10.50 -42.45
N ASP A 677 22.06 -11.24 -43.38
CA ASP A 677 22.20 -10.81 -44.76
C ASP A 677 20.82 -10.61 -45.41
N LYS A 678 19.87 -11.52 -45.18
CA LYS A 678 18.51 -11.38 -45.70
C LYS A 678 17.74 -10.20 -45.11
N ASN A 679 17.88 -9.98 -43.80
CA ASN A 679 17.24 -8.83 -43.14
C ASN A 679 17.83 -7.51 -43.65
N VAL A 680 19.15 -7.45 -43.87
CA VAL A 680 19.83 -6.28 -44.44
C VAL A 680 19.32 -6.02 -45.87
N GLU A 681 19.19 -7.05 -46.71
CA GLU A 681 18.58 -6.91 -48.05
C GLU A 681 17.18 -6.31 -47.96
N ARG A 682 16.34 -6.78 -47.03
CA ARG A 682 14.97 -6.29 -46.84
C ARG A 682 14.92 -4.83 -46.40
N VAL A 683 15.80 -4.43 -45.48
CA VAL A 683 15.88 -3.04 -45.00
C VAL A 683 16.36 -2.12 -46.14
N ILE A 684 17.38 -2.53 -46.90
CA ILE A 684 17.88 -1.78 -48.06
C ILE A 684 16.80 -1.65 -49.13
N ALA A 685 16.08 -2.74 -49.43
CA ALA A 685 15.01 -2.74 -50.44
C ALA A 685 13.84 -1.81 -50.08
N ARG A 686 13.56 -1.61 -48.77
CA ARG A 686 12.57 -0.62 -48.30
C ARG A 686 13.05 0.83 -48.39
N GLY A 687 14.36 1.05 -48.45
CA GLY A 687 14.95 2.39 -48.58
C GLY A 687 14.51 3.36 -47.48
N GLU A 688 14.12 4.58 -47.87
CA GLU A 688 13.72 5.67 -46.97
C GLU A 688 12.34 5.46 -46.30
N ALA A 689 11.57 4.47 -46.72
CA ALA A 689 10.29 4.12 -46.10
C ALA A 689 10.44 3.29 -44.82
N HIS A 690 11.67 2.94 -44.42
CA HIS A 690 11.91 2.19 -43.19
C HIS A 690 11.87 3.12 -41.96
N GLN A 691 10.99 2.80 -41.00
CA GLN A 691 10.65 3.64 -39.84
C GLN A 691 11.82 4.13 -38.96
N VAL A 692 12.86 3.29 -38.77
CA VAL A 692 14.01 3.56 -37.87
C VAL A 692 15.39 3.60 -38.56
N PHE A 693 15.63 2.80 -39.59
CA PHE A 693 16.92 2.68 -40.28
C PHE A 693 16.80 3.07 -41.75
N THR A 694 17.18 4.29 -42.09
CA THR A 694 17.26 4.73 -43.49
C THR A 694 18.72 4.72 -43.98
N PRO A 695 18.96 4.50 -45.27
CA PRO A 695 20.30 4.51 -45.87
C PRO A 695 21.09 5.81 -45.64
N ASN A 696 20.41 6.95 -45.51
CA ASN A 696 21.03 8.25 -45.29
C ASN A 696 21.23 8.62 -43.80
N SER A 697 20.41 8.08 -42.88
CA SER A 697 20.43 8.49 -41.46
C SER A 697 21.13 7.50 -40.52
N SER A 698 21.42 6.26 -40.96
CA SER A 698 21.97 5.21 -40.08
C SER A 698 23.10 4.41 -40.73
N PRO A 699 24.33 4.96 -40.87
CA PRO A 699 25.47 4.25 -41.49
C PRO A 699 25.82 2.91 -40.80
N GLU A 700 25.46 2.78 -39.52
CA GLU A 700 25.77 1.65 -38.64
C GLU A 700 24.60 0.63 -38.51
N PHE A 701 23.55 0.72 -39.34
CA PHE A 701 22.35 -0.12 -39.18
C PHE A 701 22.66 -1.63 -39.21
N ARG A 702 23.60 -2.08 -40.05
CA ARG A 702 24.06 -3.48 -40.09
C ARG A 702 24.65 -3.93 -38.75
N ARG A 703 25.40 -3.06 -38.05
CA ARG A 703 25.97 -3.36 -36.73
C ARG A 703 24.87 -3.52 -35.67
N ILE A 704 23.85 -2.66 -35.71
CA ILE A 704 22.70 -2.71 -34.79
C ILE A 704 21.88 -3.98 -35.02
N MET A 705 21.59 -4.32 -36.28
CA MET A 705 20.87 -5.54 -36.65
C MET A 705 21.64 -6.80 -36.22
N ASN A 706 22.96 -6.83 -36.42
CA ASN A 706 23.82 -7.90 -35.94
C ASN A 706 23.78 -8.01 -34.40
N GLY A 707 23.75 -6.88 -33.69
CA GLY A 707 23.54 -6.84 -32.24
C GLY A 707 22.23 -7.49 -31.82
N HIS A 708 21.11 -7.15 -32.49
CA HIS A 708 19.80 -7.75 -32.26
C HIS A 708 19.78 -9.27 -32.51
N ILE A 709 20.41 -9.73 -33.59
CA ILE A 709 20.49 -11.16 -33.91
C ILE A 709 21.33 -11.90 -32.86
N ARG A 710 22.47 -11.34 -32.45
CA ARG A 710 23.32 -11.95 -31.40
C ARG A 710 22.64 -11.98 -30.03
N ALA A 711 21.82 -10.98 -29.74
CA ALA A 711 21.04 -10.91 -28.50
C ALA A 711 19.79 -11.80 -28.53
N PHE A 712 19.41 -12.36 -29.69
CA PHE A 712 18.20 -13.15 -29.82
C PHE A 712 18.25 -14.36 -28.86
N ALA A 713 17.33 -14.37 -27.91
CA ALA A 713 17.11 -15.46 -26.99
C ALA A 713 15.97 -16.33 -27.53
N PRO A 714 16.22 -17.63 -27.85
CA PRO A 714 15.18 -18.57 -28.24
C PRO A 714 14.02 -18.59 -27.23
N LEU A 715 12.81 -18.91 -27.71
CA LEU A 715 11.67 -19.15 -26.84
C LEU A 715 11.89 -20.44 -26.04
N ASP A 716 11.57 -20.38 -24.76
CA ASP A 716 11.60 -21.51 -23.85
C ASP A 716 10.39 -21.43 -22.92
N LEU A 717 9.29 -22.10 -23.30
CA LEU A 717 8.01 -22.03 -22.60
C LEU A 717 8.07 -22.54 -21.14
N GLU A 718 9.11 -23.28 -20.78
CA GLU A 718 9.33 -23.72 -19.39
C GLU A 718 10.06 -22.65 -18.57
N SER A 719 10.64 -21.64 -19.23
CA SER A 719 11.38 -20.58 -18.56
C SER A 719 10.46 -19.56 -17.88
N GLU A 720 10.94 -18.97 -16.78
CA GLU A 720 10.27 -17.86 -16.09
C GLU A 720 10.00 -16.62 -16.96
N SER A 721 10.61 -16.53 -18.14
CA SER A 721 10.42 -15.40 -19.05
C SER A 721 9.28 -15.61 -20.04
N ASP A 722 9.03 -16.87 -20.40
CA ASP A 722 8.15 -17.23 -21.52
C ASP A 722 7.00 -18.16 -21.09
N LYS A 723 6.96 -18.66 -19.85
CA LYS A 723 5.88 -19.51 -19.29
C LYS A 723 4.46 -18.94 -19.34
N LEU A 724 4.32 -17.64 -19.61
CA LEU A 724 3.03 -16.97 -19.75
C LEU A 724 2.54 -16.95 -21.21
N ILE A 725 3.36 -17.41 -22.16
CA ILE A 725 3.00 -17.58 -23.56
C ILE A 725 2.24 -18.89 -23.69
N ASN A 726 1.01 -18.84 -24.22
CA ASN A 726 0.15 -20.00 -24.32
C ASN A 726 0.48 -20.84 -25.57
N GLU A 727 0.74 -20.16 -26.70
CA GLU A 727 0.86 -20.79 -28.00
C GLU A 727 1.95 -20.12 -28.84
N VAL A 728 2.58 -20.87 -29.75
CA VAL A 728 3.65 -20.37 -30.62
C VAL A 728 3.33 -20.72 -32.07
N ILE A 729 3.31 -19.69 -32.91
CA ILE A 729 3.26 -19.83 -34.37
C ILE A 729 4.69 -19.63 -34.88
N GLU A 730 5.31 -20.71 -35.35
CA GLU A 730 6.65 -20.67 -35.92
C GLU A 730 6.61 -20.14 -37.36
N LEU A 731 7.43 -19.12 -37.62
CA LEU A 731 7.62 -18.46 -38.89
C LEU A 731 9.08 -18.64 -39.33
N ASP A 732 9.34 -18.72 -40.64
CA ASP A 732 10.70 -18.84 -41.16
C ASP A 732 11.31 -17.45 -41.41
N SER A 733 12.43 -17.16 -40.73
CA SER A 733 13.21 -15.93 -40.89
C SER A 733 13.70 -15.70 -42.32
N LEU A 734 13.91 -16.77 -43.10
CA LEU A 734 14.42 -16.72 -44.48
C LEU A 734 13.31 -16.71 -45.54
N ALA A 735 12.12 -17.25 -45.22
CA ALA A 735 10.95 -17.23 -46.08
C ALA A 735 10.45 -15.81 -46.34
N ASP A 736 9.77 -15.59 -47.46
CA ASP A 736 9.21 -14.29 -47.78
C ASP A 736 8.03 -13.91 -46.84
N SER A 737 7.56 -12.67 -46.96
CA SER A 737 6.44 -12.21 -46.14
C SER A 737 5.09 -12.83 -46.55
N ALA A 738 4.97 -13.34 -47.78
CA ALA A 738 3.74 -13.98 -48.26
C ALA A 738 3.55 -15.35 -47.61
N GLU A 739 4.59 -16.19 -47.64
CA GLU A 739 4.61 -17.52 -47.04
C GLU A 739 4.37 -17.43 -45.53
N ASN A 740 5.08 -16.55 -44.83
CA ASN A 740 4.90 -16.36 -43.40
C ASN A 740 3.51 -15.79 -43.03
N LEU A 741 2.94 -14.91 -43.86
CA LEU A 741 1.59 -14.40 -43.64
C LEU A 741 0.57 -15.53 -43.78
N GLN A 742 0.73 -16.40 -44.77
CA GLN A 742 -0.16 -17.54 -44.98
C GLN A 742 -0.11 -18.52 -43.80
N VAL A 743 1.10 -18.86 -43.33
CA VAL A 743 1.28 -19.69 -42.12
C VAL A 743 0.59 -19.06 -40.90
N ALA A 744 0.76 -17.76 -40.70
CA ALA A 744 0.13 -17.05 -39.59
C ALA A 744 -1.40 -17.06 -39.68
N VAL A 745 -1.96 -16.78 -40.86
CA VAL A 745 -3.41 -16.77 -41.12
C VAL A 745 -4.02 -18.15 -40.87
N GLU A 746 -3.43 -19.20 -41.42
CA GLU A 746 -3.92 -20.58 -41.28
C GLU A 746 -3.87 -21.05 -39.82
N ALA A 747 -2.76 -20.78 -39.13
CA ALA A 747 -2.61 -21.11 -37.72
C ALA A 747 -3.62 -20.36 -36.84
N LEU A 748 -3.75 -19.04 -37.00
CA LEU A 748 -4.69 -18.24 -36.22
C LEU A 748 -6.15 -18.65 -36.45
N CYS A 749 -6.57 -18.89 -37.70
CA CYS A 749 -7.93 -19.34 -37.99
C CYS A 749 -8.21 -20.75 -37.43
N LYS A 750 -7.20 -21.62 -37.39
CA LYS A 750 -7.32 -22.94 -36.77
C LYS A 750 -7.42 -22.86 -35.24
N MET A 751 -6.68 -21.94 -34.62
CA MET A 751 -6.68 -21.75 -33.17
C MET A 751 -7.96 -21.06 -32.67
N PHE A 752 -8.53 -20.15 -33.47
CA PHE A 752 -9.69 -19.33 -33.09
C PHE A 752 -10.85 -19.44 -34.10
N PRO A 753 -11.38 -20.66 -34.36
CA PRO A 753 -12.34 -20.89 -35.44
C PRO A 753 -13.69 -20.19 -35.22
N ASP A 754 -14.06 -19.93 -33.96
CA ASP A 754 -15.32 -19.25 -33.63
C ASP A 754 -15.24 -17.73 -33.83
N THR A 755 -14.04 -17.17 -33.90
CA THR A 755 -13.82 -15.71 -34.01
C THR A 755 -13.21 -15.29 -35.34
N LEU A 756 -12.34 -16.11 -35.93
CA LEU A 756 -11.63 -15.83 -37.17
C LEU A 756 -12.13 -16.73 -38.30
N LYS A 757 -12.46 -16.12 -39.44
CA LYS A 757 -12.83 -16.85 -40.65
C LYS A 757 -11.63 -16.88 -41.59
N LEU A 758 -11.37 -18.04 -42.18
CA LEU A 758 -10.28 -18.19 -43.15
C LEU A 758 -10.53 -17.28 -44.36
N PRO A 759 -9.67 -16.28 -44.62
CA PRO A 759 -9.80 -15.41 -45.79
C PRO A 759 -9.43 -16.17 -47.08
N SER A 760 -9.94 -15.68 -48.21
CA SER A 760 -9.55 -16.17 -49.53
C SER A 760 -8.12 -15.75 -49.88
N GLU A 761 -7.47 -16.48 -50.80
CA GLU A 761 -6.13 -16.12 -51.29
C GLU A 761 -6.07 -14.69 -51.85
N SER A 762 -7.16 -14.22 -52.47
CA SER A 762 -7.25 -12.85 -52.99
C SER A 762 -7.19 -11.80 -51.87
N GLU A 763 -7.87 -12.04 -50.75
CA GLU A 763 -7.87 -11.12 -49.61
C GLU A 763 -6.51 -11.11 -48.91
N VAL A 764 -5.86 -12.27 -48.79
CA VAL A 764 -4.49 -12.38 -48.23
C VAL A 764 -3.50 -11.60 -49.09
N ASN A 765 -3.57 -11.73 -50.41
CA ASN A 765 -2.71 -10.99 -51.33
C ASN A 765 -2.96 -9.48 -51.28
N GLU A 766 -4.22 -9.02 -51.27
CA GLU A 766 -4.56 -7.61 -51.16
C GLU A 766 -4.04 -6.99 -49.85
N ALA A 767 -4.18 -7.71 -48.73
CA ALA A 767 -3.68 -7.26 -47.44
C ALA A 767 -2.14 -7.21 -47.40
N LEU A 768 -1.46 -8.14 -48.07
CA LEU A 768 -0.01 -8.13 -48.19
C LEU A 768 0.48 -6.97 -49.06
N GLU A 769 -0.16 -6.72 -50.20
CA GLU A 769 0.15 -5.57 -51.06
C GLU A 769 -0.02 -4.26 -50.30
N TYR A 770 -1.11 -4.13 -49.55
CA TYR A 770 -1.34 -2.99 -48.66
C TYR A 770 -0.22 -2.84 -47.63
N ALA A 771 0.18 -3.93 -46.96
CA ALA A 771 1.22 -3.91 -45.93
C ALA A 771 2.64 -3.65 -46.48
N LEU A 772 2.88 -3.95 -47.76
CA LEU A 772 4.14 -3.61 -48.45
C LEU A 772 4.17 -2.15 -48.90
N ALA A 773 3.01 -1.57 -49.22
CA ALA A 773 2.85 -0.16 -49.59
C ALA A 773 2.68 0.77 -48.37
N PHE A 774 2.55 0.21 -47.16
CA PHE A 774 2.33 0.98 -45.93
C PHE A 774 3.55 1.83 -45.55
N GLU A 775 3.37 3.14 -45.48
CA GLU A 775 4.35 4.09 -44.95
C GLU A 775 3.98 4.46 -43.50
N PRO A 776 4.88 4.31 -42.52
CA PRO A 776 4.59 4.62 -41.12
C PRO A 776 4.43 6.13 -40.88
N GLU A 777 3.48 6.53 -40.03
CA GLU A 777 3.17 7.94 -39.73
C GLU A 777 4.29 8.69 -38.96
N VAL A 778 5.23 7.98 -38.34
CA VAL A 778 6.32 8.56 -37.53
C VAL A 778 7.67 7.99 -37.96
N GLN A 779 8.55 8.85 -38.51
CA GLN A 779 9.97 8.53 -38.78
C GLN A 779 10.83 8.93 -37.58
N VAL A 780 11.65 8.00 -37.06
CA VAL A 780 12.53 8.25 -35.92
C VAL A 780 13.92 8.66 -36.41
N VAL A 781 14.35 9.89 -36.11
CA VAL A 781 15.73 10.35 -36.40
C VAL A 781 16.67 9.80 -35.33
N VAL A 782 17.57 8.90 -35.72
CA VAL A 782 18.63 8.38 -34.86
C VAL A 782 19.85 9.30 -34.97
N ASP A 783 20.06 10.20 -34.01
CA ASP A 783 21.25 11.06 -33.98
C ASP A 783 22.51 10.19 -33.79
N SER A 784 23.31 10.07 -34.84
CA SER A 784 24.65 9.51 -34.74
C SER A 784 25.52 10.45 -33.90
N LYS A 785 26.00 10.01 -32.74
CA LYS A 785 27.07 10.69 -31.99
C LYS A 785 28.37 10.67 -32.81
N ALA A 786 28.47 11.57 -33.78
CA ALA A 786 29.67 11.92 -34.49
C ALA A 786 29.74 13.45 -34.50
N ASP A 787 30.12 14.04 -33.37
CA ASP A 787 30.77 15.36 -33.24
C ASP A 787 30.64 15.89 -31.80
N LYS A 788 31.36 15.26 -30.86
CA LYS A 788 31.88 15.94 -29.67
C LYS A 788 33.27 15.38 -29.39
N LYS A 789 34.29 16.06 -29.93
CA LYS A 789 35.69 15.94 -29.53
C LYS A 789 35.91 16.57 -28.16
#